data_AF-A0A6V7RUZ7-F1
#
_entry.id   AF-A0A6V7RUZ7-F1
#
_cell.length_a   1.000
_cell.length_b   1.000
_cell.length_c   1.000
_cell.angle_alpha   90.00
_cell.angle_beta   90.00
_cell.angle_gamma   90.00
#
_symmetry.space_group_name_H-M   'P 1'
#
loop_
_entity.id
_entity.type
_entity.pdbx_description
1 polymer ?
#
loop_
_entity_poly.entity_id
_entity_poly.type
_entity_poly.pdbx_seq_one_letter_code
_entity_poly.pdbx_strand_id
1 'polypeptide(L)'
;MPTIHLVCCKLQSQELALTNIGFINSGLYNNLKKNIKGNELYGEIGNLVLILKGNDYIGNDEIALNTCQREFSRIQLKEKIEINIIDKENKKDITNFIPIDSIDIEVNVFVKPDRQIELEDEVVEEFFKKYFINHILTKGQILALKCNDILLRCVVKDIKTAELDEIKKLNKNTSTIGSYFKLGGDNYRGQDSMYKGSLNERGILFENTECIFTSINDGKLFIESKKVLKKNIIKSNFNFEELGIGALDEEFKTIFRRTFASRIYPNYIIKQLGIKHVKGMILYGPPGTGKTLIARQIGKTLNAREPKIINGPEILNKYVGQSEENIRNLFKEAELEYKQAGENSLLHIIILDEIDAICRQRGSAASSGSGVNDSIVNQLLSKIDGVNSLNNILLIGMTNRIDLIDEALLRPGRFELHIEISLPNKEGRIQILNIHTKNMRQNNKLNKDVNIEELAEKTPNFSGAEIEGLVRNTVSYAFERHINFNDLTKPVNADDIMITKNDFLNALKETKPAFGAEEDIIDNLLSNGIINYGNQYENIENTCKLLIKQVVDNSNTKLMSVLLHGESGTGKTTIAAYMAKCANFHFTKFITPENLIGYSESGRINYINKIFEDAYKTPLSLVILDNIERLIDYTRIGPRFSNSILQAIMILIKKKPKKENQKILIICTTSEYQFMRDVGLVKNFFVNIEVPMLNSSISIKTVLQCRNQNNNDLPEGEICKIIESNIIKSISIKNLLMVTDMASEAALDCNSVITSEIFLKTFNDCGIFFDEDSYY
;
A
#
# COMPACT_ATOMS: atom_id res chain seq x y z
N MET A 1 -46.59 20.60 -47.56
CA MET A 1 -46.86 19.17 -47.81
C MET A 1 -48.27 18.86 -47.34
N PRO A 2 -48.97 17.89 -47.94
CA PRO A 2 -50.35 17.60 -47.57
C PRO A 2 -50.41 17.03 -46.15
N THR A 3 -51.20 17.65 -45.29
CA THR A 3 -51.64 17.07 -44.02
C THR A 3 -52.85 16.18 -44.29
N ILE A 4 -52.87 14.99 -43.72
CA ILE A 4 -53.91 13.98 -43.97
C ILE A 4 -54.55 13.59 -42.65
N HIS A 5 -55.88 13.46 -42.65
CA HIS A 5 -56.61 12.96 -41.50
C HIS A 5 -57.03 11.50 -41.73
N LEU A 6 -56.46 10.57 -40.97
CA LEU A 6 -56.80 9.13 -41.04
C LEU A 6 -57.33 8.63 -39.69
N VAL A 7 -58.14 7.58 -39.71
CA VAL A 7 -58.69 6.95 -38.51
C VAL A 7 -57.78 5.81 -38.03
N CYS A 8 -57.47 5.76 -36.73
CA CYS A 8 -56.62 4.72 -36.17
C CYS A 8 -57.31 3.35 -36.14
N CYS A 9 -56.71 2.36 -36.78
CA CYS A 9 -57.15 0.96 -36.76
C CYS A 9 -56.09 0.03 -36.15
N LYS A 10 -56.53 -1.16 -35.74
CA LYS A 10 -55.66 -2.18 -35.14
C LYS A 10 -55.03 -3.03 -36.24
N LEU A 11 -53.71 -3.25 -36.18
CA LEU A 11 -53.05 -4.28 -36.99
C LEU A 11 -53.55 -5.69 -36.62
N GLN A 12 -53.86 -6.50 -37.63
CA GLN A 12 -54.33 -7.88 -37.45
C GLN A 12 -53.19 -8.91 -37.37
N SER A 13 -52.06 -8.66 -38.03
CA SER A 13 -50.91 -9.57 -38.05
C SER A 13 -49.85 -9.22 -37.00
N GLN A 14 -49.33 -10.25 -36.32
CA GLN A 14 -48.31 -10.10 -35.28
C GLN A 14 -46.93 -9.80 -35.83
N GLU A 15 -46.59 -10.28 -37.03
CA GLU A 15 -45.29 -10.03 -37.67
C GLU A 15 -45.14 -8.57 -38.09
N LEU A 16 -46.19 -7.98 -38.67
CA LEU A 16 -46.19 -6.56 -39.06
C LEU A 16 -46.19 -5.62 -37.84
N ALA A 17 -46.53 -6.11 -36.64
CA ALA A 17 -46.43 -5.35 -35.41
C ALA A 17 -44.95 -5.11 -35.01
N LEU A 18 -44.03 -6.00 -35.39
CA LEU A 18 -42.62 -5.92 -35.01
C LEU A 18 -41.82 -4.90 -35.84
N THR A 19 -42.31 -4.48 -36.99
CA THR A 19 -41.54 -3.64 -37.93
C THR A 19 -41.54 -2.15 -37.62
N ASN A 20 -42.30 -1.68 -36.61
CA ASN A 20 -42.45 -0.24 -36.30
C ASN A 20 -42.81 0.63 -37.52
N ILE A 21 -43.66 0.11 -38.43
CA ILE A 21 -44.15 0.79 -39.65
C ILE A 21 -45.62 1.16 -39.45
N GLY A 22 -46.05 2.30 -39.98
CA GLY A 22 -47.46 2.66 -40.09
C GLY A 22 -48.02 2.15 -41.42
N PHE A 23 -49.11 1.37 -41.38
CA PHE A 23 -49.70 0.85 -42.62
C PHE A 23 -50.93 1.66 -43.01
N ILE A 24 -51.00 2.07 -44.28
CA ILE A 24 -52.11 2.81 -44.88
C ILE A 24 -52.61 2.06 -46.12
N ASN A 25 -53.76 2.43 -46.65
CA ASN A 25 -54.27 1.83 -47.88
C ASN A 25 -53.29 1.99 -49.07
N SER A 26 -53.10 0.93 -49.86
CA SER A 26 -52.18 0.93 -51.01
C SER A 26 -52.48 1.99 -52.07
N GLY A 27 -53.75 2.33 -52.28
CA GLY A 27 -54.17 3.39 -53.19
C GLY A 27 -53.72 4.77 -52.70
N LEU A 28 -53.93 5.06 -51.42
CA LEU A 28 -53.42 6.29 -50.79
C LEU A 28 -51.89 6.34 -50.82
N TYR A 29 -51.22 5.25 -50.45
CA TYR A 29 -49.76 5.17 -50.44
C TYR A 29 -49.16 5.50 -51.81
N ASN A 30 -49.68 4.91 -52.89
CA ASN A 30 -49.20 5.14 -54.24
C ASN A 30 -49.41 6.59 -54.71
N ASN A 31 -50.50 7.25 -54.28
CA ASN A 31 -50.75 8.65 -54.58
C ASN A 31 -49.77 9.58 -53.85
N LEU A 32 -49.47 9.28 -52.59
CA LEU A 32 -48.52 10.07 -51.78
C LEU A 32 -47.08 9.86 -52.25
N LYS A 33 -46.71 8.63 -52.61
CA LYS A 33 -45.38 8.29 -53.13
C LYS A 33 -45.06 8.97 -54.46
N LYS A 34 -46.05 9.18 -55.34
CA LYS A 34 -45.84 9.92 -56.61
C LYS A 34 -45.35 11.35 -56.41
N ASN A 35 -45.69 11.96 -55.27
CA ASN A 35 -45.38 13.35 -54.97
C ASN A 35 -44.02 13.52 -54.25
N ILE A 36 -43.31 12.43 -53.93
CA ILE A 36 -42.09 12.43 -53.12
C ILE A 36 -40.98 11.70 -53.87
N LYS A 37 -39.79 12.29 -53.92
CA LYS A 37 -38.63 11.74 -54.65
C LYS A 37 -37.81 10.72 -53.85
N GLY A 38 -38.06 10.58 -52.55
CA GLY A 38 -37.37 9.64 -51.68
C GLY A 38 -37.82 8.18 -51.87
N ASN A 39 -36.93 7.23 -51.53
CA ASN A 39 -37.22 5.79 -51.57
C ASN A 39 -38.33 5.36 -50.58
N GLU A 40 -38.45 6.08 -49.46
CA GLU A 40 -39.35 5.78 -48.34
C GLU A 40 -40.23 6.99 -48.01
N LEU A 41 -41.47 6.72 -47.61
CA LEU A 41 -42.46 7.73 -47.23
C LEU A 41 -42.48 7.87 -45.70
N TYR A 42 -42.24 9.07 -45.17
CA TYR A 42 -42.26 9.33 -43.73
C TYR A 42 -43.50 10.15 -43.35
N GLY A 43 -44.20 9.73 -42.31
CA GLY A 43 -45.33 10.46 -41.73
C GLY A 43 -45.07 10.79 -40.27
N GLU A 44 -45.26 12.06 -39.91
CA GLU A 44 -45.25 12.53 -38.52
C GLU A 44 -46.66 12.48 -37.95
N ILE A 45 -46.78 11.80 -36.80
CA ILE A 45 -47.99 11.62 -36.01
C ILE A 45 -47.68 12.16 -34.61
N GLY A 46 -48.02 13.43 -34.35
CA GLY A 46 -47.66 14.10 -33.09
C GLY A 46 -46.16 14.10 -32.85
N ASN A 47 -45.69 13.34 -31.85
CA ASN A 47 -44.25 13.24 -31.51
C ASN A 47 -43.52 12.03 -32.14
N LEU A 48 -44.22 11.25 -32.96
CA LEU A 48 -43.73 10.00 -33.54
C LEU A 48 -43.57 10.16 -35.05
N VAL A 49 -42.42 9.78 -35.59
CA VAL A 49 -42.18 9.71 -37.04
C VAL A 49 -42.12 8.24 -37.45
N LEU A 50 -42.95 7.84 -38.41
CA LEU A 50 -43.02 6.46 -38.89
C LEU A 50 -42.78 6.40 -40.40
N ILE A 51 -42.19 5.30 -40.83
CA ILE A 51 -42.23 4.90 -42.24
C ILE A 51 -43.65 4.42 -42.54
N LEU A 52 -44.25 4.94 -43.60
CA LEU A 52 -45.57 4.54 -44.07
C LEU A 52 -45.43 3.51 -45.21
N LYS A 53 -46.23 2.44 -45.18
CA LYS A 53 -46.34 1.46 -46.27
C LYS A 53 -47.79 1.16 -46.64
N GLY A 54 -48.02 0.86 -47.91
CA GLY A 54 -49.31 0.41 -48.42
C GLY A 54 -49.65 -1.03 -47.99
N ASN A 55 -50.89 -1.26 -47.58
CA ASN A 55 -51.45 -2.59 -47.36
C ASN A 55 -52.91 -2.63 -47.84
N ASP A 56 -53.28 -3.67 -48.59
CA ASP A 56 -54.59 -3.81 -49.23
C ASP A 56 -55.71 -4.14 -48.22
N TYR A 57 -55.35 -4.66 -47.04
CA TYR A 57 -56.32 -5.04 -45.99
C TYR A 57 -56.80 -3.86 -45.13
N ILE A 58 -56.41 -2.62 -45.46
CA ILE A 58 -56.70 -1.41 -44.67
C ILE A 58 -57.71 -0.54 -45.44
N GLY A 59 -58.71 -0.01 -44.73
CA GLY A 59 -59.72 0.88 -45.32
C GLY A 59 -59.11 2.16 -45.91
N ASN A 60 -59.78 2.75 -46.90
CA ASN A 60 -59.25 3.91 -47.64
C ASN A 60 -58.91 5.11 -46.75
N ASP A 61 -59.56 5.29 -45.59
CA ASP A 61 -59.32 6.41 -44.66
C ASP A 61 -58.74 5.95 -43.31
N GLU A 62 -58.09 4.79 -43.27
CA GLU A 62 -57.59 4.18 -42.04
C GLU A 62 -56.06 4.06 -42.02
N ILE A 63 -55.47 4.17 -40.83
CA ILE A 63 -54.06 3.87 -40.55
C ILE A 63 -53.97 2.80 -39.47
N ALA A 64 -53.27 1.71 -39.76
CA ALA A 64 -53.02 0.68 -38.77
C ALA A 64 -51.72 0.98 -38.00
N LEU A 65 -51.84 1.10 -36.67
CA LEU A 65 -50.72 1.31 -35.74
C LEU A 65 -50.58 0.16 -34.74
N ASN A 66 -49.36 -0.12 -34.31
CA ASN A 66 -49.07 -1.11 -33.27
C ASN A 66 -49.43 -0.58 -31.86
N THR A 67 -49.56 -1.47 -30.87
CA THR A 67 -49.71 -1.12 -29.44
C THR A 67 -48.60 -0.21 -28.95
N CYS A 68 -47.32 -0.52 -29.25
CA CYS A 68 -46.18 0.29 -28.80
C CYS A 68 -46.23 1.72 -29.35
N GLN A 69 -46.59 1.87 -30.62
CA GLN A 69 -46.73 3.17 -31.28
C GLN A 69 -47.86 3.99 -30.65
N ARG A 70 -49.02 3.36 -30.40
CA ARG A 70 -50.18 3.99 -29.77
C ARG A 70 -49.94 4.37 -28.31
N GLU A 71 -49.23 3.53 -27.55
CA GLU A 71 -48.82 3.84 -26.17
C GLU A 71 -47.92 5.07 -26.14
N PHE A 72 -46.96 5.17 -27.06
CA PHE A 72 -46.05 6.30 -27.14
C PHE A 72 -46.73 7.60 -27.60
N SER A 73 -47.57 7.54 -28.64
CA SER A 73 -48.29 8.70 -29.18
C SER A 73 -49.58 9.06 -28.43
N ARG A 74 -49.99 8.23 -27.46
CA ARG A 74 -51.23 8.37 -26.66
C ARG A 74 -52.52 8.37 -27.48
N ILE A 75 -52.55 7.61 -28.58
CA ILE A 75 -53.69 7.55 -29.52
C ILE A 75 -54.58 6.33 -29.23
N GLN A 76 -55.89 6.53 -29.22
CA GLN A 76 -56.89 5.47 -29.04
C GLN A 76 -57.38 4.89 -30.38
N LEU A 77 -57.99 3.69 -30.34
CA LEU A 77 -58.59 3.12 -31.55
C LEU A 77 -59.79 3.95 -32.00
N LYS A 78 -59.96 4.08 -33.32
CA LYS A 78 -61.02 4.86 -33.99
C LYS A 78 -60.92 6.38 -33.79
N GLU A 79 -59.83 6.88 -33.24
CA GLU A 79 -59.52 8.31 -33.17
C GLU A 79 -59.04 8.83 -34.53
N LYS A 80 -59.38 10.08 -34.87
CA LYS A 80 -58.86 10.75 -36.07
C LYS A 80 -57.49 11.34 -35.77
N ILE A 81 -56.51 10.97 -36.58
CA ILE A 81 -55.10 11.36 -36.46
C ILE A 81 -54.75 12.28 -37.61
N GLU A 82 -54.07 13.38 -37.31
CA GLU A 82 -53.41 14.22 -38.32
C GLU A 82 -52.00 13.69 -38.61
N ILE A 83 -51.71 13.47 -39.89
CA ILE A 83 -50.43 12.97 -40.38
C ILE A 83 -49.80 14.02 -41.27
N ASN A 84 -48.64 14.51 -40.86
CA ASN A 84 -47.83 15.43 -41.67
C ASN A 84 -46.80 14.62 -42.45
N ILE A 85 -46.83 14.73 -43.78
CA ILE A 85 -45.86 14.02 -44.60
C ILE A 85 -44.54 14.79 -44.65
N ILE A 86 -43.48 14.09 -44.29
CA ILE A 86 -42.12 14.62 -44.23
C ILE A 86 -41.38 14.30 -45.53
N ASP A 87 -40.68 15.29 -46.07
CA ASP A 87 -39.81 15.12 -47.25
C ASP A 87 -38.37 15.57 -46.97
N LYS A 88 -37.41 14.88 -47.57
CA LYS A 88 -35.96 15.06 -47.36
C LYS A 88 -35.44 16.36 -47.98
N GLU A 89 -36.08 16.89 -49.02
CA GLU A 89 -35.65 18.11 -49.72
C GLU A 89 -36.14 19.41 -49.05
N ASN A 90 -37.02 19.32 -48.04
CA ASN A 90 -37.64 20.48 -47.42
C ASN A 90 -36.82 21.00 -46.22
N LYS A 91 -36.42 22.28 -46.25
CA LYS A 91 -35.51 22.87 -45.24
C LYS A 91 -35.97 22.77 -43.78
N LYS A 92 -37.28 22.74 -43.55
CA LYS A 92 -37.86 22.63 -42.20
C LYS A 92 -37.75 21.21 -41.62
N ASP A 93 -37.62 20.21 -42.50
CA ASP A 93 -37.72 18.79 -42.14
C ASP A 93 -36.36 18.09 -42.13
N ILE A 94 -35.30 18.76 -42.62
CA ILE A 94 -33.90 18.26 -42.61
C ILE A 94 -33.44 17.88 -41.20
N THR A 95 -33.93 18.58 -40.17
CA THR A 95 -33.60 18.31 -38.76
C THR A 95 -34.04 16.92 -38.30
N ASN A 96 -35.01 16.30 -38.97
CA ASN A 96 -35.48 14.94 -38.64
C ASN A 96 -34.59 13.83 -39.22
N PHE A 97 -33.69 14.15 -40.17
CA PHE A 97 -32.86 13.18 -40.89
C PHE A 97 -31.38 13.21 -40.46
N ILE A 98 -31.08 13.74 -39.28
CA ILE A 98 -29.71 13.76 -38.75
C ILE A 98 -29.30 12.33 -38.36
N PRO A 99 -28.17 11.81 -38.86
CA PRO A 99 -27.69 10.49 -38.50
C PRO A 99 -27.42 10.41 -37.00
N ILE A 100 -27.93 9.34 -36.38
CA ILE A 100 -27.55 8.96 -35.03
C ILE A 100 -26.09 8.47 -35.05
N ASP A 101 -25.31 8.82 -34.04
CA ASP A 101 -23.96 8.29 -33.85
C ASP A 101 -24.00 7.15 -32.82
N SER A 102 -24.56 7.44 -31.63
CA SER A 102 -24.81 6.45 -30.58
C SER A 102 -26.24 6.52 -30.03
N ILE A 103 -26.87 5.36 -29.80
CA ILE A 103 -28.19 5.24 -29.18
C ILE A 103 -28.17 4.38 -27.92
N ASP A 104 -28.74 4.89 -26.83
CA ASP A 104 -28.91 4.16 -25.58
C ASP A 104 -30.31 3.57 -25.52
N ILE A 105 -30.40 2.25 -25.43
CA ILE A 105 -31.65 1.48 -25.46
C ILE A 105 -31.80 0.71 -24.16
N GLU A 106 -32.91 0.91 -23.47
CA GLU A 106 -33.31 0.11 -22.31
C GLU A 106 -34.14 -1.09 -22.78
N VAL A 107 -33.73 -2.31 -22.42
CA VAL A 107 -34.38 -3.55 -22.84
C VAL A 107 -35.08 -4.21 -21.65
N ASN A 108 -36.32 -4.59 -21.88
CA ASN A 108 -37.14 -5.35 -20.94
C ASN A 108 -37.87 -6.50 -21.67
N VAL A 109 -38.50 -7.43 -20.95
CA VAL A 109 -39.32 -8.50 -21.55
C VAL A 109 -40.80 -8.13 -21.38
N PHE A 110 -41.62 -8.36 -22.42
CA PHE A 110 -43.07 -8.14 -22.33
C PHE A 110 -43.76 -9.08 -21.33
N VAL A 111 -43.26 -10.30 -21.18
CA VAL A 111 -43.76 -11.33 -20.25
C VAL A 111 -42.60 -11.76 -19.36
N LYS A 112 -42.78 -11.70 -18.03
CA LYS A 112 -41.72 -12.07 -17.08
C LYS A 112 -41.38 -13.57 -17.24
N PRO A 113 -40.13 -13.92 -17.58
CA PRO A 113 -39.75 -15.33 -17.72
C PRO A 113 -39.62 -16.01 -16.36
N ASP A 114 -39.84 -17.33 -16.33
CA ASP A 114 -39.63 -18.16 -15.14
C ASP A 114 -38.14 -18.46 -14.89
N ARG A 115 -37.34 -18.46 -15.96
CA ARG A 115 -35.89 -18.70 -15.93
C ARG A 115 -35.10 -17.42 -16.20
N GLN A 116 -33.85 -17.39 -15.74
CA GLN A 116 -32.91 -16.35 -16.13
C GLN A 116 -32.56 -16.51 -17.61
N ILE A 117 -32.59 -15.40 -18.34
CA ILE A 117 -32.26 -15.34 -19.76
C ILE A 117 -31.03 -14.44 -19.90
N GLU A 118 -29.96 -15.02 -20.43
CA GLU A 118 -28.74 -14.31 -20.82
C GLU A 118 -28.77 -14.11 -22.33
N LEU A 119 -28.63 -12.86 -22.78
CA LEU A 119 -28.56 -12.51 -24.19
C LEU A 119 -27.25 -11.78 -24.48
N GLU A 120 -26.61 -12.13 -25.59
CA GLU A 120 -25.42 -11.44 -26.07
C GLU A 120 -25.82 -10.12 -26.76
N ASP A 121 -25.10 -9.06 -26.44
CA ASP A 121 -25.33 -7.71 -26.97
C ASP A 121 -25.21 -7.63 -28.51
N GLU A 122 -24.24 -8.36 -29.08
CA GLU A 122 -24.04 -8.45 -30.54
C GLU A 122 -25.25 -9.04 -31.25
N VAL A 123 -25.84 -10.09 -30.69
CA VAL A 123 -27.03 -10.74 -31.26
C VAL A 123 -28.22 -9.78 -31.21
N VAL A 124 -28.41 -9.07 -30.09
CA VAL A 124 -29.48 -8.08 -29.97
C VAL A 124 -29.27 -6.92 -30.94
N GLU A 125 -28.04 -6.44 -31.11
CA GLU A 125 -27.67 -5.37 -32.05
C GLU A 125 -27.94 -5.78 -33.50
N GLU A 126 -27.55 -6.99 -33.91
CA GLU A 126 -27.80 -7.52 -35.26
C GLU A 126 -29.30 -7.57 -35.58
N PHE A 127 -30.11 -8.14 -34.67
CA PHE A 127 -31.56 -8.18 -34.84
C PHE A 127 -32.17 -6.76 -34.82
N PHE A 128 -31.71 -5.89 -33.93
CA PHE A 128 -32.21 -4.52 -33.84
C PHE A 128 -31.94 -3.73 -35.13
N LYS A 129 -30.72 -3.78 -35.65
CA LYS A 129 -30.35 -3.13 -36.93
C LYS A 129 -31.10 -3.73 -38.10
N LYS A 130 -31.30 -5.04 -38.14
CA LYS A 130 -32.07 -5.71 -39.20
C LYS A 130 -33.51 -5.20 -39.30
N TYR A 131 -34.16 -4.91 -38.17
CA TYR A 131 -35.56 -4.46 -38.15
C TYR A 131 -35.73 -2.95 -38.26
N PHE A 132 -34.81 -2.14 -37.72
CA PHE A 132 -35.02 -0.70 -37.54
C PHE A 132 -34.09 0.21 -38.35
N ILE A 133 -33.34 -0.33 -39.31
CA ILE A 133 -32.54 0.50 -40.23
C ILE A 133 -33.42 1.51 -40.98
N ASN A 134 -32.93 2.73 -41.20
CA ASN A 134 -33.64 3.86 -41.81
C ASN A 134 -34.86 4.38 -41.03
N HIS A 135 -35.18 3.84 -39.85
CA HIS A 135 -36.22 4.42 -38.99
C HIS A 135 -35.71 5.69 -38.31
N ILE A 136 -36.60 6.68 -38.20
CA ILE A 136 -36.39 7.85 -37.37
C ILE A 136 -36.86 7.49 -35.97
N LEU A 137 -35.94 7.55 -35.01
CA LEU A 137 -36.20 7.22 -33.61
C LEU A 137 -36.26 8.49 -32.77
N THR A 138 -37.22 8.53 -31.86
CA THR A 138 -37.42 9.62 -30.90
C THR A 138 -37.03 9.16 -29.49
N LYS A 139 -36.44 10.06 -28.70
CA LYS A 139 -36.18 9.82 -27.28
C LYS A 139 -37.48 9.44 -26.55
N GLY A 140 -37.46 8.33 -25.81
CA GLY A 140 -38.60 7.75 -25.11
C GLY A 140 -39.44 6.77 -25.94
N GLN A 141 -39.15 6.58 -27.23
CA GLN A 141 -39.93 5.69 -28.09
C GLN A 141 -39.82 4.22 -27.65
N ILE A 142 -40.96 3.53 -27.70
CA ILE A 142 -41.09 2.12 -27.32
C ILE A 142 -41.17 1.27 -28.58
N LEU A 143 -40.29 0.27 -28.66
CA LEU A 143 -40.13 -0.65 -29.79
C LEU A 143 -40.32 -2.08 -29.30
N ALA A 144 -40.85 -2.94 -30.17
CA ALA A 144 -40.97 -4.37 -29.91
C ALA A 144 -39.98 -5.12 -30.80
N LEU A 145 -39.07 -5.88 -30.20
CA LEU A 145 -38.06 -6.67 -30.90
C LEU A 145 -38.28 -8.15 -30.58
N LYS A 146 -38.31 -9.01 -31.60
CA LYS A 146 -38.31 -10.47 -31.40
C LYS A 146 -36.89 -11.00 -31.62
N CYS A 147 -36.25 -11.49 -30.56
CA CYS A 147 -34.92 -12.07 -30.60
C CYS A 147 -34.98 -13.52 -30.07
N ASN A 148 -34.60 -14.51 -30.89
CA ASN A 148 -34.59 -15.94 -30.53
C ASN A 148 -35.87 -16.42 -29.81
N ASP A 149 -37.04 -16.09 -30.38
CA ASP A 149 -38.39 -16.37 -29.83
C ASP A 149 -38.79 -15.64 -28.54
N ILE A 150 -37.97 -14.71 -28.05
CA ILE A 150 -38.28 -13.85 -26.91
C ILE A 150 -38.73 -12.47 -27.43
N LEU A 151 -39.86 -12.01 -26.91
CA LEU A 151 -40.40 -10.67 -27.19
C LEU A 151 -39.83 -9.65 -26.20
N LEU A 152 -38.93 -8.82 -26.71
CA LEU A 152 -38.26 -7.75 -25.98
C LEU A 152 -38.98 -6.42 -26.22
N ARG A 153 -39.19 -5.67 -25.13
CA ARG A 153 -39.65 -4.28 -25.10
C ARG A 153 -38.41 -3.40 -25.00
N CYS A 154 -38.09 -2.68 -26.07
CA CYS A 154 -36.96 -1.77 -26.14
C CYS A 154 -37.46 -0.32 -25.98
N VAL A 155 -36.85 0.48 -25.12
CA VAL A 155 -37.19 1.88 -24.88
C VAL A 155 -35.96 2.73 -25.18
N VAL A 156 -36.08 3.69 -26.08
CA VAL A 156 -34.97 4.61 -26.40
C VAL A 156 -34.79 5.60 -25.25
N LYS A 157 -33.65 5.57 -24.56
CA LYS A 157 -33.37 6.47 -23.42
C LYS A 157 -32.71 7.76 -23.86
N ASP A 158 -31.68 7.64 -24.69
CA ASP A 158 -30.90 8.80 -25.14
C ASP A 158 -30.40 8.59 -26.57
N ILE A 159 -30.26 9.70 -27.29
CA ILE A 159 -29.81 9.72 -28.69
C ILE A 159 -28.73 10.77 -28.80
N LYS A 160 -27.55 10.39 -29.32
CA LYS A 160 -26.51 11.33 -29.72
C LYS A 160 -26.45 11.37 -31.24
N THR A 161 -26.64 12.56 -31.80
CA THR A 161 -26.58 12.82 -33.23
C THR A 161 -25.19 13.32 -33.63
N ALA A 162 -24.72 12.98 -34.83
CA ALA A 162 -23.43 13.46 -35.34
C ALA A 162 -23.46 14.98 -35.60
N GLU A 163 -22.36 15.68 -35.29
CA GLU A 163 -22.21 17.11 -35.57
C GLU A 163 -22.07 17.37 -37.08
N LEU A 164 -22.69 18.46 -37.58
CA LEU A 164 -22.74 18.82 -39.01
C LEU A 164 -21.36 18.98 -39.68
N ASP A 165 -20.30 19.25 -38.91
CA ASP A 165 -18.93 19.40 -39.44
C ASP A 165 -18.19 18.07 -39.67
N GLU A 166 -18.58 16.99 -38.99
CA GLU A 166 -18.02 15.65 -39.20
C GLU A 166 -18.64 14.94 -40.40
N ILE A 167 -19.91 15.22 -40.70
CA ILE A 167 -20.62 14.73 -41.88
C ILE A 167 -19.92 15.17 -43.18
N LYS A 168 -19.31 16.37 -43.21
CA LYS A 168 -18.50 16.85 -44.34
C LYS A 168 -17.19 16.06 -44.53
N LYS A 169 -16.62 15.49 -43.46
CA LYS A 169 -15.39 14.67 -43.50
C LYS A 169 -15.69 13.22 -43.88
N LEU A 170 -16.83 12.67 -43.45
CA LEU A 170 -17.27 11.30 -43.74
C LEU A 170 -17.63 11.05 -45.21
N ASN A 171 -18.02 12.12 -45.94
CA ASN A 171 -18.34 12.05 -47.37
C ASN A 171 -17.20 11.54 -48.29
N LYS A 172 -15.97 11.33 -47.79
CA LYS A 172 -14.86 10.79 -48.60
C LYS A 172 -14.78 9.26 -48.65
N ASN A 173 -15.39 8.53 -47.71
CA ASN A 173 -15.06 7.11 -47.50
C ASN A 173 -16.25 6.12 -47.60
N THR A 174 -17.49 6.56 -47.83
CA THR A 174 -18.65 5.66 -47.92
C THR A 174 -19.54 6.03 -49.11
N SER A 175 -19.62 5.12 -50.09
CA SER A 175 -20.36 5.28 -51.35
C SER A 175 -21.88 5.36 -51.18
N THR A 176 -22.42 4.90 -50.05
CA THR A 176 -23.86 4.89 -49.75
C THR A 176 -24.37 6.17 -49.08
N ILE A 177 -23.53 6.91 -48.35
CA ILE A 177 -23.95 8.19 -47.71
C ILE A 177 -24.03 9.32 -48.76
N GLY A 178 -23.16 9.27 -49.78
CA GLY A 178 -23.12 10.25 -50.87
C GLY A 178 -24.39 10.31 -51.74
N SER A 179 -25.23 9.27 -51.74
CA SER A 179 -26.52 9.30 -52.44
C SER A 179 -27.65 9.93 -51.63
N TYR A 180 -27.52 10.05 -50.30
CA TYR A 180 -28.56 10.62 -49.44
C TYR A 180 -28.48 12.15 -49.32
N PHE A 181 -27.29 12.74 -49.52
CA PHE A 181 -27.08 14.19 -49.47
C PHE A 181 -26.52 14.73 -50.80
N LYS A 182 -27.34 14.78 -51.86
CA LYS A 182 -27.08 15.69 -52.99
C LYS A 182 -27.64 17.08 -52.67
N LEU A 183 -26.94 17.82 -51.81
CA LEU A 183 -27.17 19.24 -51.66
C LEU A 183 -26.39 19.98 -52.75
N GLY A 184 -27.10 20.40 -53.79
CA GLY A 184 -26.56 21.30 -54.81
C GLY A 184 -26.43 22.72 -54.28
N GLY A 185 -25.36 23.40 -54.70
CA GLY A 185 -25.25 24.85 -54.77
C GLY A 185 -24.81 25.56 -53.48
N ASP A 186 -23.57 26.05 -53.52
CA ASP A 186 -23.03 27.10 -52.64
C ASP A 186 -24.04 28.25 -52.48
N ASN A 187 -24.59 28.43 -51.28
CA ASN A 187 -25.04 29.71 -50.69
C ASN A 187 -25.92 29.47 -49.45
N TYR A 188 -25.32 29.10 -48.31
CA TYR A 188 -25.90 29.34 -46.99
C TYR A 188 -24.81 29.84 -46.04
N ARG A 189 -24.56 31.16 -46.11
CA ARG A 189 -23.89 31.91 -45.03
C ARG A 189 -24.95 32.76 -44.35
N GLY A 190 -25.14 32.53 -43.06
CA GLY A 190 -25.79 33.48 -42.15
C GLY A 190 -27.17 33.07 -41.63
N GLN A 191 -27.20 32.45 -40.45
CA GLN A 191 -28.06 32.79 -39.28
C GLN A 191 -28.05 31.61 -38.27
N ASP A 192 -26.96 31.49 -37.50
CA ASP A 192 -26.68 30.35 -36.59
C ASP A 192 -27.13 30.54 -35.13
N SER A 193 -28.06 31.44 -34.82
CA SER A 193 -28.38 31.79 -33.42
C SER A 193 -29.83 31.59 -32.97
N MET A 194 -30.72 31.01 -33.79
CA MET A 194 -32.14 30.85 -33.43
C MET A 194 -32.65 29.40 -33.35
N TYR A 195 -31.81 28.39 -33.66
CA TYR A 195 -32.20 26.97 -33.72
C TYR A 195 -31.58 26.08 -32.64
N LYS A 196 -30.96 26.63 -31.58
CA LYS A 196 -30.25 25.85 -30.55
C LYS A 196 -31.15 25.16 -29.49
N GLY A 197 -32.48 25.21 -29.63
CA GLY A 197 -33.41 24.82 -28.57
C GLY A 197 -33.95 23.38 -28.57
N SER A 198 -33.80 22.59 -29.64
CA SER A 198 -34.54 21.32 -29.77
C SER A 198 -33.85 20.29 -30.68
N LEU A 199 -32.51 20.26 -30.71
CA LEU A 199 -31.75 19.46 -31.69
C LEU A 199 -31.49 18.00 -31.28
N ASN A 200 -31.82 17.57 -30.06
CA ASN A 200 -31.36 16.27 -29.53
C ASN A 200 -32.48 15.25 -29.25
N GLU A 201 -33.68 15.43 -29.80
CA GLU A 201 -34.81 14.54 -29.47
C GLU A 201 -35.04 13.42 -30.49
N ARG A 202 -34.54 13.56 -31.74
CA ARG A 202 -34.81 12.63 -32.84
C ARG A 202 -33.60 12.46 -33.76
N GLY A 203 -33.46 11.28 -34.37
CA GLY A 203 -32.45 11.01 -35.39
C GLY A 203 -32.76 9.77 -36.22
N ILE A 204 -32.10 9.60 -37.36
CA ILE A 204 -32.26 8.43 -38.24
C ILE A 204 -31.18 7.38 -37.97
N LEU A 205 -31.59 6.11 -37.89
CA LEU A 205 -30.70 4.99 -37.63
C LEU A 205 -30.06 4.46 -38.93
N PHE A 206 -28.73 4.38 -38.94
CA PHE A 206 -27.91 3.84 -40.04
C PHE A 206 -27.12 2.59 -39.61
N GLU A 207 -26.48 1.90 -40.56
CA GLU A 207 -25.67 0.68 -40.29
C GLU A 207 -24.53 0.93 -39.30
N ASN A 208 -23.90 2.11 -39.40
CA ASN A 208 -22.73 2.48 -38.62
C ASN A 208 -23.06 3.03 -37.23
N THR A 209 -24.33 3.01 -36.82
CA THR A 209 -24.75 3.53 -35.51
C THR A 209 -24.33 2.59 -34.38
N GLU A 210 -23.76 3.14 -33.31
CA GLU A 210 -23.44 2.37 -32.11
C GLU A 210 -24.69 2.23 -31.24
N CYS A 211 -25.14 0.99 -31.00
CA CYS A 211 -26.27 0.71 -30.12
C CYS A 211 -25.74 0.19 -28.77
N ILE A 212 -26.14 0.84 -27.67
CA ILE A 212 -25.80 0.43 -26.31
C ILE A 212 -27.07 -0.06 -25.63
N PHE A 213 -27.10 -1.35 -25.27
CA PHE A 213 -28.26 -1.95 -24.64
C PHE A 213 -28.07 -2.06 -23.12
N THR A 214 -29.07 -1.63 -22.35
CA THR A 214 -29.09 -1.71 -20.89
C THR A 214 -30.31 -2.50 -20.42
N SER A 215 -30.13 -3.49 -19.56
CA SER A 215 -31.24 -4.24 -18.97
C SER A 215 -31.78 -3.57 -17.71
N ILE A 216 -33.10 -3.60 -17.52
CA ILE A 216 -33.72 -3.20 -16.24
C ILE A 216 -33.41 -4.25 -15.16
N ASN A 217 -33.02 -3.78 -13.97
CA ASN A 217 -32.63 -4.59 -12.80
C ASN A 217 -33.81 -5.35 -12.16
N ASP A 218 -34.48 -6.22 -12.92
CA ASP A 218 -35.47 -7.18 -12.41
C ASP A 218 -34.83 -8.56 -12.09
N GLY A 219 -33.50 -8.70 -12.22
CA GLY A 219 -32.71 -9.87 -11.80
C GLY A 219 -32.87 -11.14 -12.67
N LYS A 220 -33.65 -11.06 -13.75
CA LYS A 220 -33.98 -12.21 -14.63
C LYS A 220 -33.52 -12.08 -16.08
N LEU A 221 -33.20 -10.88 -16.56
CA LEU A 221 -32.65 -10.65 -17.88
C LEU A 221 -31.29 -9.96 -17.74
N PHE A 222 -30.25 -10.60 -18.25
CA PHE A 222 -28.90 -10.06 -18.28
C PHE A 222 -28.45 -9.95 -19.73
N ILE A 223 -28.02 -8.75 -20.13
CA ILE A 223 -27.38 -8.53 -21.42
C ILE A 223 -25.88 -8.48 -21.17
N GLU A 224 -25.14 -9.45 -21.71
CA GLU A 224 -23.68 -9.43 -21.64
C GLU A 224 -23.14 -8.50 -22.74
N SER A 225 -22.88 -7.25 -22.37
CA SER A 225 -22.27 -6.27 -23.28
C SER A 225 -20.76 -6.46 -23.39
N LYS A 226 -20.28 -6.81 -24.59
CA LYS A 226 -18.85 -6.80 -24.94
C LYS A 226 -18.29 -5.37 -25.06
N LYS A 227 -19.15 -4.38 -25.35
CA LYS A 227 -18.78 -2.98 -25.63
C LYS A 227 -18.70 -2.06 -24.40
N VAL A 228 -19.01 -2.54 -23.20
CA VAL A 228 -18.99 -1.67 -22.01
C VAL A 228 -17.58 -1.61 -21.42
N LEU A 229 -16.86 -0.54 -21.74
CA LEU A 229 -15.93 0.08 -20.79
C LEU A 229 -16.69 0.23 -19.47
N LYS A 230 -16.43 -0.65 -18.50
CA LYS A 230 -16.98 -0.52 -17.14
C LYS A 230 -16.76 0.93 -16.71
N LYS A 231 -17.78 1.54 -16.07
CA LYS A 231 -17.62 2.76 -15.26
C LYS A 231 -16.28 2.64 -14.53
N ASN A 232 -15.33 3.50 -14.89
CA ASN A 232 -13.94 3.36 -14.45
C ASN A 232 -13.92 3.13 -12.94
N ILE A 233 -13.58 1.90 -12.52
CA ILE A 233 -13.38 1.54 -11.11
C ILE A 233 -12.25 2.40 -10.50
N ILE A 234 -11.48 3.08 -11.35
CA ILE A 234 -10.38 3.95 -11.00
C ILE A 234 -10.73 5.37 -11.45
N LYS A 235 -10.61 6.37 -10.56
CA LYS A 235 -10.72 7.78 -10.96
C LYS A 235 -9.67 8.09 -12.03
N SER A 236 -10.05 8.77 -13.10
CA SER A 236 -9.25 8.96 -14.31
C SER A 236 -7.93 9.75 -14.13
N ASN A 237 -7.65 10.30 -12.94
CA ASN A 237 -6.40 10.98 -12.62
C ASN A 237 -5.79 10.34 -11.37
N PHE A 238 -4.82 9.45 -11.54
CA PHE A 238 -4.16 8.72 -10.44
C PHE A 238 -2.72 9.20 -10.30
N ASN A 239 -2.50 10.23 -9.49
CA ASN A 239 -1.15 10.71 -9.14
C ASN A 239 -0.76 10.19 -7.76
N PHE A 240 0.34 9.45 -7.66
CA PHE A 240 0.83 8.88 -6.41
C PHE A 240 1.14 9.95 -5.35
N GLU A 241 1.65 11.11 -5.77
CA GLU A 241 1.94 12.26 -4.90
C GLU A 241 0.68 12.93 -4.32
N GLU A 242 -0.46 12.87 -5.01
CA GLU A 242 -1.72 13.41 -4.51
C GLU A 242 -2.33 12.56 -3.41
N LEU A 243 -1.97 11.27 -3.36
CA LEU A 243 -2.46 10.33 -2.35
C LEU A 243 -1.71 10.44 -1.01
N GLY A 244 -0.63 11.23 -0.96
CA GLY A 244 0.17 11.42 0.25
C GLY A 244 0.87 10.15 0.72
N ILE A 245 1.10 9.19 -0.18
CA ILE A 245 1.87 7.96 0.08
C ILE A 245 3.24 8.18 -0.56
N GLY A 246 4.30 8.19 0.25
CA GLY A 246 5.68 8.20 -0.23
C GLY A 246 6.36 6.86 0.02
N ALA A 247 7.46 6.60 -0.69
CA ALA A 247 8.38 5.48 -0.53
C ALA A 247 7.87 4.08 -0.90
N LEU A 248 6.61 3.93 -1.31
CA LEU A 248 5.92 2.63 -1.39
C LEU A 248 5.40 2.32 -2.80
N ASP A 249 6.02 2.93 -3.81
CA ASP A 249 5.56 2.85 -5.20
C ASP A 249 5.70 1.43 -5.77
N GLU A 250 6.77 0.71 -5.40
CA GLU A 250 6.98 -0.66 -5.86
C GLU A 250 5.97 -1.62 -5.24
N GLU A 251 5.80 -1.56 -3.92
CA GLU A 251 4.82 -2.35 -3.19
C GLU A 251 3.41 -2.06 -3.72
N PHE A 252 3.06 -0.79 -3.93
CA PHE A 252 1.77 -0.42 -4.49
C PHE A 252 1.58 -0.92 -5.92
N LYS A 253 2.59 -0.83 -6.79
CA LYS A 253 2.54 -1.43 -8.15
C LYS A 253 2.32 -2.93 -8.09
N THR A 254 2.94 -3.63 -7.15
CA THR A 254 2.73 -5.08 -6.97
C THR A 254 1.33 -5.40 -6.49
N ILE A 255 0.79 -4.63 -5.53
CA ILE A 255 -0.62 -4.71 -5.11
C ILE A 255 -1.50 -4.55 -6.34
N PHE A 256 -1.34 -3.44 -7.06
CA PHE A 256 -2.21 -3.09 -8.17
C PHE A 256 -2.24 -4.13 -9.28
N ARG A 257 -1.06 -4.63 -9.67
CA ARG A 257 -0.94 -5.70 -10.67
C ARG A 257 -1.56 -7.02 -10.20
N ARG A 258 -1.39 -7.40 -8.93
CA ARG A 258 -1.85 -8.72 -8.45
C ARG A 258 -3.32 -8.75 -8.03
N THR A 259 -3.84 -7.66 -7.46
CA THR A 259 -5.23 -7.61 -6.95
C THR A 259 -6.18 -6.97 -7.94
N PHE A 260 -5.81 -5.78 -8.44
CA PHE A 260 -6.74 -4.92 -9.20
C PHE A 260 -6.74 -5.25 -10.69
N ALA A 261 -5.65 -5.74 -11.27
CA ALA A 261 -5.63 -6.12 -12.69
C ALA A 261 -6.78 -7.07 -13.05
N SER A 262 -6.99 -8.12 -12.24
CA SER A 262 -8.10 -9.06 -12.46
C SER A 262 -9.48 -8.40 -12.41
N ARG A 263 -9.65 -7.26 -11.72
CA ARG A 263 -10.94 -6.58 -11.55
C ARG A 263 -11.16 -5.45 -12.56
N ILE A 264 -10.08 -4.92 -13.14
CA ILE A 264 -10.10 -3.89 -14.18
C ILE A 264 -10.50 -4.47 -15.53
N TYR A 265 -10.02 -5.67 -15.85
CA TYR A 265 -10.38 -6.32 -17.11
C TYR A 265 -11.86 -6.74 -17.16
N PRO A 266 -12.47 -6.78 -18.37
CA PRO A 266 -13.84 -7.27 -18.55
C PRO A 266 -14.02 -8.72 -18.09
N ASN A 267 -15.19 -9.03 -17.50
CA ASN A 267 -15.51 -10.34 -16.94
C ASN A 267 -15.37 -11.48 -17.96
N TYR A 268 -15.68 -11.23 -19.24
CA TYR A 268 -15.58 -12.25 -20.29
C TYR A 268 -14.15 -12.78 -20.47
N ILE A 269 -13.12 -11.90 -20.42
CA ILE A 269 -11.72 -12.30 -20.53
C ILE A 269 -11.34 -13.17 -19.35
N ILE A 270 -11.78 -12.79 -18.15
CA ILE A 270 -11.45 -13.50 -16.91
C ILE A 270 -12.12 -14.88 -16.85
N LYS A 271 -13.37 -14.98 -17.32
CA LYS A 271 -14.07 -16.27 -17.49
C LYS A 271 -13.34 -17.18 -18.48
N GLN A 272 -12.91 -16.65 -19.63
CA GLN A 272 -12.14 -17.40 -20.62
C GLN A 272 -10.80 -17.89 -20.07
N LEU A 273 -10.14 -17.08 -19.23
CA LEU A 273 -8.89 -17.46 -18.55
C LEU A 273 -9.12 -18.43 -17.38
N GLY A 274 -10.34 -18.58 -16.88
CA GLY A 274 -10.67 -19.47 -15.76
C GLY A 274 -10.08 -19.05 -14.42
N ILE A 275 -9.71 -17.78 -14.26
CA ILE A 275 -9.01 -17.27 -13.06
C ILE A 275 -10.03 -16.72 -12.06
N LYS A 276 -9.86 -17.06 -10.77
CA LYS A 276 -10.64 -16.46 -9.67
C LYS A 276 -9.97 -15.16 -9.21
N HIS A 277 -10.79 -14.18 -8.82
CA HIS A 277 -10.27 -12.95 -8.23
C HIS A 277 -9.61 -13.21 -6.88
N VAL A 278 -8.56 -12.44 -6.59
CA VAL A 278 -7.93 -12.42 -5.27
C VAL A 278 -8.91 -11.88 -4.23
N LYS A 279 -9.14 -12.66 -3.17
CA LYS A 279 -10.09 -12.33 -2.09
C LYS A 279 -9.46 -11.57 -0.93
N GLY A 280 -8.18 -11.83 -0.63
CA GLY A 280 -7.53 -11.28 0.56
C GLY A 280 -6.07 -10.93 0.33
N MET A 281 -5.65 -9.83 0.94
CA MET A 281 -4.24 -9.45 1.09
C MET A 281 -3.90 -9.14 2.55
N ILE A 282 -2.66 -9.40 2.95
CA ILE A 282 -2.10 -9.00 4.24
C ILE A 282 -0.94 -8.03 4.01
N LEU A 283 -1.03 -6.88 4.67
CA LEU A 283 0.04 -5.90 4.77
C LEU A 283 0.73 -6.09 6.12
N TYR A 284 2.00 -6.47 6.10
CA TYR A 284 2.78 -6.69 7.32
C TYR A 284 4.11 -5.94 7.28
N GLY A 285 4.69 -5.65 8.45
CA GLY A 285 5.97 -4.95 8.55
C GLY A 285 6.18 -4.30 9.91
N PRO A 286 7.32 -3.63 10.16
CA PRO A 286 7.56 -2.92 11.41
C PRO A 286 6.51 -1.81 11.66
N PRO A 287 6.24 -1.47 12.94
CA PRO A 287 5.28 -0.43 13.28
C PRO A 287 5.72 0.93 12.70
N GLY A 288 4.75 1.81 12.42
CA GLY A 288 5.04 3.17 11.97
C GLY A 288 5.47 3.32 10.50
N THR A 289 5.36 2.27 9.67
CA THR A 289 5.66 2.33 8.21
C THR A 289 4.48 2.74 7.32
N GLY A 290 3.33 3.13 7.90
CA GLY A 290 2.19 3.64 7.12
C GLY A 290 1.26 2.57 6.54
N LYS A 291 1.26 1.33 7.07
CA LYS A 291 0.37 0.24 6.65
C LYS A 291 -1.12 0.65 6.64
N THR A 292 -1.59 1.26 7.72
CA THR A 292 -2.97 1.78 7.84
C THR A 292 -3.26 2.91 6.85
N LEU A 293 -2.28 3.76 6.56
CA LEU A 293 -2.44 4.83 5.56
C LEU A 293 -2.60 4.26 4.14
N ILE A 294 -1.78 3.28 3.77
CA ILE A 294 -1.87 2.62 2.46
C ILE A 294 -3.24 1.96 2.30
N ALA A 295 -3.70 1.17 3.28
CA ALA A 295 -4.98 0.48 3.19
C ALA A 295 -6.15 1.47 3.03
N ARG A 296 -6.15 2.56 3.80
CA ARG A 296 -7.16 3.63 3.69
C ARG A 296 -7.15 4.29 2.32
N GLN A 297 -5.97 4.57 1.77
CA GLN A 297 -5.88 5.19 0.45
C GLN A 297 -6.23 4.25 -0.69
N ILE A 298 -5.90 2.96 -0.60
CA ILE A 298 -6.40 1.94 -1.52
C ILE A 298 -7.94 1.94 -1.51
N GLY A 299 -8.55 1.98 -0.32
CA GLY A 299 -10.01 2.05 -0.20
C GLY A 299 -10.63 3.30 -0.81
N LYS A 300 -10.00 4.48 -0.65
CA LYS A 300 -10.49 5.76 -1.20
C LYS A 300 -10.28 5.93 -2.70
N THR A 301 -9.23 5.32 -3.23
CA THR A 301 -8.81 5.49 -4.63
C THR A 301 -9.62 4.64 -5.59
N LEU A 302 -10.03 3.47 -5.14
CA LEU A 302 -10.98 2.65 -5.85
C LEU A 302 -12.35 3.34 -5.75
N ASN A 303 -13.01 3.55 -6.88
CA ASN A 303 -14.44 3.90 -6.96
C ASN A 303 -15.33 2.72 -6.51
N ALA A 304 -14.90 2.02 -5.46
CA ALA A 304 -15.67 1.05 -4.72
C ALA A 304 -16.61 1.79 -3.76
N ARG A 305 -17.50 1.03 -3.10
CA ARG A 305 -18.25 1.57 -1.96
C ARG A 305 -17.30 1.96 -0.83
N GLU A 306 -17.78 2.80 0.09
CA GLU A 306 -16.99 3.21 1.25
C GLU A 306 -16.39 1.99 1.97
N PRO A 307 -15.06 1.98 2.20
CA PRO A 307 -14.39 0.84 2.80
C PRO A 307 -14.82 0.70 4.26
N LYS A 308 -15.16 -0.52 4.68
CA LYS A 308 -15.43 -0.82 6.09
C LYS A 308 -14.11 -1.04 6.81
N ILE A 309 -13.74 -0.12 7.69
CA ILE A 309 -12.53 -0.19 8.49
C ILE A 309 -12.92 -0.64 9.90
N ILE A 310 -12.37 -1.75 10.36
CA ILE A 310 -12.64 -2.31 11.68
C ILE A 310 -11.32 -2.68 12.33
N ASN A 311 -11.16 -2.36 13.61
CA ASN A 311 -9.99 -2.77 14.37
C ASN A 311 -10.20 -4.18 14.93
N GLY A 312 -9.17 -5.03 14.92
CA GLY A 312 -9.22 -6.41 15.43
C GLY A 312 -9.84 -6.50 16.83
N PRO A 313 -9.37 -5.72 17.81
CA PRO A 313 -9.95 -5.71 19.16
C PRO A 313 -11.42 -5.30 19.24
N GLU A 314 -11.91 -4.50 18.29
CA GLU A 314 -13.31 -4.02 18.26
C GLU A 314 -14.31 -5.16 17.97
N ILE A 315 -13.84 -6.23 17.34
CA ILE A 315 -14.64 -7.42 17.04
C ILE A 315 -14.83 -8.29 18.30
N LEU A 316 -13.93 -8.18 19.29
CA LEU A 316 -13.92 -9.01 20.48
C LEU A 316 -14.92 -8.50 21.54
N ASN A 317 -16.01 -9.22 21.72
CA ASN A 317 -16.96 -9.00 22.82
C ASN A 317 -16.84 -10.09 23.90
N LYS A 318 -17.10 -9.71 25.15
CA LYS A 318 -17.07 -10.62 26.31
C LYS A 318 -18.19 -11.68 26.28
N TYR A 319 -19.26 -11.43 25.52
CA TYR A 319 -20.39 -12.33 25.39
C TYR A 319 -20.15 -13.34 24.27
N VAL A 320 -20.23 -14.63 24.61
CA VAL A 320 -20.07 -15.74 23.67
C VAL A 320 -21.08 -15.61 22.51
N GLY A 321 -20.60 -15.76 21.28
CA GLY A 321 -21.41 -15.67 20.05
C GLY A 321 -21.57 -14.27 19.46
N GLN A 322 -21.45 -13.19 20.24
CA GLN A 322 -21.58 -11.82 19.71
C GLN A 322 -20.43 -11.47 18.75
N SER A 323 -19.21 -11.91 19.05
CA SER A 323 -18.05 -11.69 18.17
C SER A 323 -18.22 -12.36 16.80
N GLU A 324 -18.86 -13.54 16.76
CA GLU A 324 -19.18 -14.26 15.52
C GLU A 324 -20.30 -13.58 14.72
N GLU A 325 -21.32 -13.08 15.43
CA GLU A 325 -22.41 -12.32 14.84
C GLU A 325 -21.90 -11.02 14.21
N ASN A 326 -20.99 -10.31 14.87
CA ASN A 326 -20.33 -9.11 14.34
C ASN A 326 -19.63 -9.40 13.01
N ILE A 327 -18.86 -10.48 12.93
CA ILE A 327 -18.23 -10.91 11.65
C ILE A 327 -19.30 -11.23 10.62
N ARG A 328 -20.38 -11.93 10.99
CA ARG A 328 -21.44 -12.28 10.04
C ARG A 328 -22.15 -11.05 9.49
N ASN A 329 -22.39 -10.04 10.33
CA ASN A 329 -23.02 -8.78 9.95
C ASN A 329 -22.12 -7.96 9.00
N LEU A 330 -20.81 -8.04 9.18
CA LEU A 330 -19.82 -7.40 8.31
C LEU A 330 -19.96 -7.85 6.84
N PHE A 331 -20.10 -9.16 6.60
CA PHE A 331 -20.24 -9.75 5.26
C PHE A 331 -21.68 -9.72 4.70
N LYS A 332 -22.70 -9.48 5.54
CA LYS A 332 -24.12 -9.62 5.16
C LYS A 332 -24.52 -8.73 3.98
N GLU A 333 -24.06 -7.49 3.95
CA GLU A 333 -24.35 -6.56 2.85
C GLU A 333 -23.73 -7.02 1.52
N ALA A 334 -22.48 -7.48 1.56
CA ALA A 334 -21.78 -7.99 0.38
C ALA A 334 -22.47 -9.26 -0.16
N GLU A 335 -22.95 -10.14 0.72
CA GLU A 335 -23.72 -11.34 0.35
C GLU A 335 -25.06 -11.01 -0.30
N LEU A 336 -25.80 -10.03 0.25
CA LEU A 336 -27.10 -9.63 -0.28
C LEU A 336 -26.96 -9.03 -1.69
N GLU A 337 -25.96 -8.17 -1.90
CA GLU A 337 -25.71 -7.57 -3.21
C GLU A 337 -25.22 -8.60 -4.22
N TYR A 338 -24.35 -9.52 -3.82
CA TYR A 338 -23.90 -10.61 -4.69
C TYR A 338 -25.07 -11.49 -5.15
N LYS A 339 -26.05 -11.77 -4.27
CA LYS A 339 -27.26 -12.52 -4.63
C LYS A 339 -28.18 -11.75 -5.60
N GLN A 340 -28.18 -10.42 -5.56
CA GLN A 340 -29.04 -9.59 -6.41
C GLN A 340 -28.43 -9.33 -7.79
N ALA A 341 -27.13 -9.01 -7.84
CA ALA A 341 -26.44 -8.54 -9.04
C ALA A 341 -25.43 -9.53 -9.62
N GLY A 342 -25.19 -10.66 -8.95
CA GLY A 342 -24.24 -11.69 -9.39
C GLY A 342 -22.86 -11.11 -9.64
N GLU A 343 -22.30 -11.40 -10.81
CA GLU A 343 -20.95 -10.97 -11.22
C GLU A 343 -20.83 -9.49 -11.60
N ASN A 344 -21.96 -8.78 -11.70
CA ASN A 344 -21.99 -7.34 -11.93
C ASN A 344 -22.03 -6.54 -10.62
N SER A 345 -21.93 -7.21 -9.47
CA SER A 345 -21.87 -6.58 -8.16
C SER A 345 -20.61 -5.71 -8.00
N LEU A 346 -20.75 -4.62 -7.24
CA LEU A 346 -19.65 -3.73 -6.90
C LEU A 346 -18.70 -4.41 -5.91
N LEU A 347 -17.44 -3.96 -5.92
CA LEU A 347 -16.43 -4.43 -4.98
C LEU A 347 -16.71 -3.88 -3.57
N HIS A 348 -16.79 -4.78 -2.59
CA HIS A 348 -16.81 -4.46 -1.17
C HIS A 348 -15.40 -4.62 -0.58
N ILE A 349 -14.88 -3.55 0.01
CA ILE A 349 -13.56 -3.56 0.64
C ILE A 349 -13.73 -3.58 2.16
N ILE A 350 -13.09 -4.56 2.79
CA ILE A 350 -13.09 -4.74 4.24
C ILE A 350 -11.65 -4.66 4.71
N ILE A 351 -11.37 -3.69 5.58
CA ILE A 351 -10.04 -3.43 6.15
C ILE A 351 -10.08 -3.85 7.61
N LEU A 352 -9.22 -4.80 7.96
CA LEU A 352 -9.03 -5.31 9.32
C LEU A 352 -7.66 -4.86 9.83
N ASP A 353 -7.64 -3.89 10.75
CA ASP A 353 -6.40 -3.49 11.43
C ASP A 353 -6.12 -4.44 12.61
N GLU A 354 -4.85 -4.64 12.95
CA GLU A 354 -4.41 -5.56 14.03
C GLU A 354 -5.07 -6.94 13.96
N ILE A 355 -5.05 -7.56 12.76
CA ILE A 355 -5.69 -8.87 12.54
C ILE A 355 -5.10 -9.98 13.43
N ASP A 356 -3.86 -9.82 13.90
CA ASP A 356 -3.21 -10.72 14.87
C ASP A 356 -3.84 -10.69 16.27
N ALA A 357 -4.72 -9.72 16.59
CA ALA A 357 -5.52 -9.74 17.81
C ALA A 357 -6.62 -10.80 17.76
N ILE A 358 -7.23 -11.00 16.58
CA ILE A 358 -8.37 -11.92 16.38
C ILE A 358 -7.98 -13.26 15.77
N CYS A 359 -6.90 -13.30 14.99
CA CYS A 359 -6.52 -14.45 14.17
C CYS A 359 -5.23 -15.13 14.64
N ARG A 360 -5.07 -15.32 15.95
CA ARG A 360 -3.89 -16.00 16.52
C ARG A 360 -3.85 -17.48 16.17
N GLN A 361 -2.65 -18.04 16.16
CA GLN A 361 -2.44 -19.47 15.96
C GLN A 361 -3.17 -20.32 17.02
N ARG A 362 -3.99 -21.26 16.55
CA ARG A 362 -4.81 -22.15 17.37
C ARG A 362 -3.95 -23.05 18.26
N GLY A 363 -4.39 -23.30 19.49
CA GLY A 363 -3.72 -24.24 20.40
C GLY A 363 -2.46 -23.73 21.11
N SER A 364 -2.12 -22.44 20.99
CA SER A 364 -1.05 -21.84 21.80
C SER A 364 -1.47 -21.80 23.28
N ALA A 365 -0.76 -22.53 24.15
CA ALA A 365 -1.05 -22.68 25.58
C ALA A 365 -1.14 -21.37 26.41
N ALA A 366 -0.76 -20.23 25.82
CA ALA A 366 -0.93 -18.89 26.39
C ALA A 366 -2.38 -18.34 26.27
N SER A 367 -3.30 -19.05 25.60
CA SER A 367 -4.71 -18.67 25.50
C SER A 367 -5.51 -19.09 26.74
N SER A 368 -5.19 -18.51 27.90
CA SER A 368 -5.94 -18.70 29.16
C SER A 368 -7.31 -18.00 29.19
N GLY A 369 -7.96 -17.81 28.04
CA GLY A 369 -9.24 -17.14 27.95
C GLY A 369 -10.03 -17.58 26.74
N SER A 370 -11.02 -18.45 26.97
CA SER A 370 -12.18 -18.80 26.12
C SER A 370 -11.88 -19.05 24.63
N GLY A 371 -12.18 -20.25 24.11
CA GLY A 371 -12.05 -20.63 22.68
C GLY A 371 -12.84 -19.77 21.66
N VAL A 372 -13.31 -18.59 22.07
CA VAL A 372 -13.87 -17.50 21.27
C VAL A 372 -12.91 -17.08 20.15
N ASN A 373 -11.60 -16.99 20.40
CA ASN A 373 -10.65 -16.63 19.33
C ASN A 373 -10.65 -17.68 18.20
N ASP A 374 -10.66 -18.96 18.55
CA ASP A 374 -10.70 -20.04 17.56
C ASP A 374 -12.01 -20.05 16.78
N SER A 375 -13.13 -19.74 17.44
CA SER A 375 -14.45 -19.71 16.80
C SER A 375 -14.60 -18.54 15.83
N ILE A 376 -14.04 -17.37 16.17
CA ILE A 376 -13.92 -16.19 15.29
C ILE A 376 -13.11 -16.53 14.02
N VAL A 377 -11.96 -17.19 14.15
CA VAL A 377 -11.14 -17.60 13.00
C VAL A 377 -11.91 -18.56 12.10
N ASN A 378 -12.60 -19.55 12.68
CA ASN A 378 -13.43 -20.47 11.91
C ASN A 378 -14.57 -19.75 11.16
N GLN A 379 -15.22 -18.79 11.81
CA GLN A 379 -16.30 -18.01 11.19
C GLN A 379 -15.78 -17.16 10.03
N LEU A 380 -14.61 -16.54 10.17
CA LEU A 380 -13.96 -15.75 9.11
C LEU A 380 -13.54 -16.66 7.94
N LEU A 381 -12.94 -17.81 8.22
CA LEU A 381 -12.61 -18.82 7.20
C LEU A 381 -13.84 -19.31 6.43
N SER A 382 -14.93 -19.60 7.14
CA SER A 382 -16.18 -20.04 6.52
C SER A 382 -16.80 -18.96 5.62
N LYS A 383 -16.57 -17.67 5.89
CA LYS A 383 -17.08 -16.58 5.05
C LYS A 383 -16.23 -16.35 3.80
N ILE A 384 -14.93 -16.62 3.86
CA ILE A 384 -14.02 -16.47 2.71
C ILE A 384 -14.11 -17.67 1.76
N ASP A 385 -14.08 -18.88 2.32
CA ASP A 385 -13.95 -20.14 1.57
C ASP A 385 -15.22 -20.99 1.52
N GLY A 386 -16.28 -20.59 2.23
CA GLY A 386 -17.50 -21.38 2.31
C GLY A 386 -18.16 -21.63 0.95
N VAL A 387 -19.17 -22.51 0.98
CA VAL A 387 -19.95 -22.96 -0.19
C VAL A 387 -20.51 -21.77 -1.00
N ASN A 388 -20.81 -20.66 -0.34
CA ASN A 388 -21.23 -19.40 -0.96
C ASN A 388 -20.06 -18.43 -1.08
N SER A 389 -19.01 -18.80 -1.82
CA SER A 389 -17.83 -17.95 -1.94
C SER A 389 -18.14 -16.66 -2.71
N LEU A 390 -17.87 -15.52 -2.09
CA LEU A 390 -18.11 -14.20 -2.67
C LEU A 390 -16.90 -13.77 -3.53
N ASN A 391 -17.14 -13.47 -4.80
CA ASN A 391 -16.10 -12.95 -5.70
C ASN A 391 -15.99 -11.41 -5.65
N ASN A 392 -17.00 -10.73 -5.09
CA ASN A 392 -17.11 -9.28 -5.00
C ASN A 392 -16.54 -8.67 -3.72
N ILE A 393 -15.81 -9.45 -2.91
CA ILE A 393 -15.16 -8.97 -1.68
C ILE A 393 -13.65 -8.86 -1.86
N LEU A 394 -13.04 -7.88 -1.19
CA LEU A 394 -11.61 -7.76 -0.98
C LEU A 394 -11.32 -7.48 0.49
N LEU A 395 -10.65 -8.41 1.15
CA LEU A 395 -10.19 -8.30 2.53
C LEU A 395 -8.75 -7.80 2.56
N ILE A 396 -8.49 -6.77 3.37
CA ILE A 396 -7.17 -6.22 3.60
C ILE A 396 -6.88 -6.36 5.09
N GLY A 397 -6.03 -7.32 5.45
CA GLY A 397 -5.54 -7.49 6.83
C GLY A 397 -4.27 -6.70 7.05
N MET A 398 -4.11 -6.08 8.21
CA MET A 398 -2.88 -5.39 8.59
C MET A 398 -2.36 -5.95 9.90
N THR A 399 -1.05 -6.20 9.97
CA THR A 399 -0.41 -6.68 11.20
C THR A 399 1.04 -6.20 11.29
N ASN A 400 1.59 -6.17 12.50
CA ASN A 400 3.03 -6.02 12.69
C ASN A 400 3.76 -7.37 12.67
N ARG A 401 3.04 -8.47 12.93
CA ARG A 401 3.60 -9.80 13.20
C ARG A 401 2.81 -10.87 12.45
N ILE A 402 3.27 -11.20 11.25
CA ILE A 402 2.65 -12.24 10.43
C ILE A 402 2.82 -13.64 11.02
N ASP A 403 3.86 -13.85 11.84
CA ASP A 403 4.17 -15.09 12.55
C ASP A 403 3.10 -15.48 13.59
N LEU A 404 2.35 -14.50 14.10
CA LEU A 404 1.28 -14.77 15.07
C LEU A 404 -0.03 -15.23 14.42
N ILE A 405 -0.18 -15.03 13.10
CA ILE A 405 -1.42 -15.31 12.38
C ILE A 405 -1.56 -16.81 12.11
N ASP A 406 -2.78 -17.35 12.22
CA ASP A 406 -3.08 -18.73 11.83
C ASP A 406 -2.71 -19.01 10.36
N GLU A 407 -1.83 -19.99 10.14
CA GLU A 407 -1.41 -20.45 8.81
C GLU A 407 -2.59 -20.85 7.91
N ALA A 408 -3.71 -21.29 8.48
CA ALA A 408 -4.92 -21.60 7.72
C ALA A 408 -5.43 -20.38 6.93
N LEU A 409 -5.29 -19.17 7.46
CA LEU A 409 -5.71 -17.93 6.79
C LEU A 409 -4.75 -17.52 5.68
N LEU A 410 -3.46 -17.83 5.82
CA LEU A 410 -2.39 -17.45 4.90
C LEU A 410 -2.36 -18.30 3.60
N ARG A 411 -3.23 -19.30 3.49
CA ARG A 411 -3.27 -20.20 2.33
C ARG A 411 -3.83 -19.50 1.08
N PRO A 412 -3.34 -19.85 -0.13
CA PRO A 412 -3.90 -19.35 -1.39
C PRO A 412 -5.41 -19.59 -1.49
N GLY A 413 -6.14 -18.61 -2.03
CA GLY A 413 -7.61 -18.58 -2.05
C GLY A 413 -8.26 -17.80 -0.89
N ARG A 414 -7.51 -17.55 0.20
CA ARG A 414 -7.91 -16.69 1.33
C ARG A 414 -7.11 -15.40 1.33
N PHE A 415 -6.17 -15.22 2.27
CA PHE A 415 -5.14 -14.21 2.20
C PHE A 415 -3.99 -14.74 1.36
N GLU A 416 -4.12 -14.59 0.04
CA GLU A 416 -3.14 -15.11 -0.92
C GLU A 416 -1.91 -14.21 -1.03
N LEU A 417 -2.12 -12.89 -0.92
CA LEU A 417 -1.05 -11.92 -1.09
C LEU A 417 -0.54 -11.43 0.26
N HIS A 418 0.73 -11.70 0.53
CA HIS A 418 1.45 -11.20 1.70
C HIS A 418 2.47 -10.17 1.25
N ILE A 419 2.34 -8.94 1.74
CA ILE A 419 3.17 -7.81 1.31
C ILE A 419 3.87 -7.23 2.52
N GLU A 420 5.20 -7.33 2.48
CA GLU A 420 6.07 -6.75 3.49
C GLU A 420 6.31 -5.26 3.18
N ILE A 421 5.82 -4.39 4.05
CA ILE A 421 6.07 -2.96 4.02
C ILE A 421 7.31 -2.69 4.86
N SER A 422 8.43 -2.47 4.18
CA SER A 422 9.74 -2.24 4.79
C SER A 422 9.93 -0.79 5.25
N LEU A 423 11.04 -0.50 5.94
CA LEU A 423 11.43 0.87 6.25
C LEU A 423 11.77 1.64 4.95
N PRO A 424 11.48 2.95 4.88
CA PRO A 424 11.71 3.73 3.66
C PRO A 424 13.19 3.92 3.35
N ASN A 425 13.55 3.75 2.08
CA ASN A 425 14.87 4.09 1.53
C ASN A 425 15.12 5.61 1.60
N LYS A 426 16.36 6.06 1.33
CA LYS A 426 16.72 7.49 1.30
C LYS A 426 15.77 8.31 0.42
N GLU A 427 15.54 7.86 -0.82
CA GLU A 427 14.60 8.51 -1.76
C GLU A 427 13.17 8.53 -1.21
N GLY A 428 12.75 7.42 -0.60
CA GLY A 428 11.46 7.32 0.07
C GLY A 428 11.30 8.30 1.23
N ARG A 429 12.34 8.50 2.05
CA ARG A 429 12.34 9.50 3.12
C ARG A 429 12.26 10.92 2.58
N ILE A 430 12.92 11.22 1.47
CA ILE A 430 12.78 12.51 0.78
C ILE A 430 11.33 12.73 0.36
N GLN A 431 10.68 11.72 -0.24
CA GLN A 431 9.27 11.81 -0.61
C GLN A 431 8.36 12.04 0.61
N ILE A 432 8.55 11.30 1.70
CA ILE A 432 7.77 11.45 2.94
C ILE A 432 7.97 12.83 3.56
N LEU A 433 9.22 13.30 3.69
CA LEU A 433 9.53 14.64 4.17
C LEU A 433 8.91 15.72 3.27
N ASN A 434 8.96 15.55 1.95
CA ASN A 434 8.32 16.46 0.99
C ASN A 434 6.79 16.52 1.20
N ILE A 435 6.13 15.39 1.47
CA ILE A 435 4.69 15.33 1.73
C ILE A 435 4.35 16.10 3.01
N HIS A 436 5.03 15.84 4.12
CA HIS A 436 4.74 16.52 5.40
C HIS A 436 5.13 18.00 5.39
N THR A 437 6.15 18.39 4.61
CA THR A 437 6.56 19.81 4.47
C THR A 437 5.82 20.56 3.36
N LYS A 438 4.97 19.89 2.55
CA LYS A 438 4.23 20.50 1.43
C LYS A 438 3.40 21.70 1.87
N ASN A 439 2.61 21.55 2.93
CA ASN A 439 1.75 22.63 3.44
C ASN A 439 2.58 23.78 4.02
N MET A 440 3.70 23.48 4.68
CA MET A 440 4.61 24.49 5.24
C MET A 440 5.28 25.31 4.12
N ARG A 441 5.65 24.65 3.02
CA ARG A 441 6.21 25.28 1.82
C ARG A 441 5.18 26.13 1.09
N GLN A 442 3.97 25.62 0.87
CA GLN A 442 2.88 26.36 0.22
C GLN A 442 2.53 27.64 0.97
N ASN A 443 2.61 27.62 2.31
CA ASN A 443 2.34 28.78 3.16
C ASN A 443 3.59 29.65 3.41
N ASN A 444 4.73 29.39 2.75
CA ASN A 444 6.00 30.10 2.93
C ASN A 444 6.50 30.16 4.40
N LYS A 445 6.21 29.13 5.21
CA LYS A 445 6.65 29.03 6.62
C LYS A 445 7.93 28.21 6.81
N LEU A 446 8.46 27.61 5.73
CA LEU A 446 9.73 26.90 5.73
C LEU A 446 10.83 27.83 5.19
N ASN A 447 11.88 28.05 5.98
CA ASN A 447 13.03 28.84 5.55
C ASN A 447 13.80 28.12 4.41
N LYS A 448 14.44 28.89 3.53
CA LYS A 448 15.25 28.41 2.39
C LYS A 448 16.49 27.63 2.84
N ASP A 449 16.93 27.81 4.09
CA ASP A 449 18.08 27.12 4.67
C ASP A 449 17.83 25.61 4.92
N VAL A 450 16.58 25.15 4.83
CA VAL A 450 16.22 23.76 5.10
C VAL A 450 16.34 22.93 3.82
N ASN A 451 17.39 22.11 3.73
CA ASN A 451 17.54 21.10 2.69
C ASN A 451 16.98 19.74 3.15
N ILE A 452 15.97 19.24 2.43
CA ILE A 452 15.32 17.96 2.74
C ILE A 452 16.22 16.76 2.44
N GLU A 453 17.09 16.87 1.43
CA GLU A 453 18.01 15.78 1.08
C GLU A 453 19.04 15.56 2.20
N GLU A 454 19.56 16.64 2.78
CA GLU A 454 20.47 16.59 3.93
C GLU A 454 19.77 15.98 5.17
N LEU A 455 18.50 16.31 5.39
CA LEU A 455 17.71 15.71 6.48
C LEU A 455 17.48 14.21 6.27
N ALA A 456 17.23 13.78 5.04
CA ALA A 456 17.03 12.36 4.71
C ALA A 456 18.31 11.52 4.90
N GLU A 457 19.49 12.12 4.73
CA GLU A 457 20.79 11.49 5.05
C GLU A 457 20.99 11.32 6.56
N LYS A 458 20.59 12.33 7.35
CA LYS A 458 20.71 12.31 8.82
C LYS A 458 19.64 11.50 9.55
N THR A 459 18.66 10.94 8.82
CA THR A 459 17.54 10.16 9.38
C THR A 459 17.54 8.70 8.90
N PRO A 460 18.64 7.94 9.02
CA PRO A 460 18.64 6.53 8.63
C PRO A 460 17.67 5.72 9.50
N ASN A 461 16.99 4.75 8.89
CA ASN A 461 16.02 3.85 9.53
C ASN A 461 14.78 4.52 10.17
N PHE A 462 14.57 5.82 9.95
CA PHE A 462 13.35 6.47 10.41
C PHE A 462 12.12 5.89 9.69
N SER A 463 11.09 5.56 10.46
CA SER A 463 9.79 5.15 9.95
C SER A 463 8.99 6.37 9.46
N GLY A 464 7.94 6.16 8.65
CA GLY A 464 7.07 7.27 8.21
C GLY A 464 6.46 8.06 9.37
N ALA A 465 6.00 7.35 10.42
CA ALA A 465 5.49 7.96 11.65
C ALA A 465 6.58 8.72 12.45
N GLU A 466 7.82 8.25 12.45
CA GLU A 466 8.94 8.93 13.11
C GLU A 466 9.35 10.19 12.34
N ILE A 467 9.30 10.18 11.01
CA ILE A 467 9.51 11.37 10.18
C ILE A 467 8.42 12.41 10.42
N GLU A 468 7.16 11.98 10.51
CA GLU A 468 6.05 12.85 10.91
C GLU A 468 6.28 13.44 12.32
N GLY A 469 6.71 12.60 13.26
CA GLY A 469 7.09 13.00 14.62
C GLY A 469 8.22 14.03 14.63
N LEU A 470 9.27 13.83 13.83
CA LEU A 470 10.37 14.77 13.66
C LEU A 470 9.88 16.13 13.18
N VAL A 471 9.06 16.16 12.12
CA VAL A 471 8.49 17.41 11.59
C VAL A 471 7.61 18.10 12.64
N ARG A 472 6.83 17.34 13.42
CA ARG A 472 6.00 17.88 14.51
C ARG A 472 6.85 18.47 15.64
N ASN A 473 7.93 17.79 16.04
CA ASN A 473 8.85 18.29 17.06
C ASN A 473 9.59 19.55 16.58
N THR A 474 10.01 19.60 15.32
CA THR A 474 10.58 20.81 14.72
C THR A 474 9.63 22.00 14.82
N VAL A 475 8.34 21.80 14.54
CA VAL A 475 7.32 22.85 14.69
C VAL A 475 7.19 23.30 16.15
N SER A 476 7.27 22.35 17.09
CA SER A 476 7.27 22.66 18.53
C SER A 476 8.45 23.55 18.93
N TYR A 477 9.67 23.25 18.46
CA TYR A 477 10.84 24.10 18.71
C TYR A 477 10.73 25.49 18.06
N ALA A 478 10.15 25.56 16.86
CA ALA A 478 9.86 26.83 16.23
C ALA A 478 8.88 27.66 17.09
N PHE A 479 7.83 27.05 17.65
CA PHE A 479 6.92 27.72 18.57
C PHE A 479 7.59 28.14 19.87
N GLU A 480 8.40 27.27 20.48
CA GLU A 480 9.14 27.58 21.70
C GLU A 480 10.01 28.83 21.55
N ARG A 481 10.69 29.00 20.41
CA ARG A 481 11.51 30.19 20.12
C ARG A 481 10.73 31.51 20.14
N HIS A 482 9.45 31.48 19.78
CA HIS A 482 8.59 32.66 19.75
C HIS A 482 7.73 32.83 21.01
N ILE A 483 7.76 31.86 21.93
CA ILE A 483 7.09 31.94 23.23
C ILE A 483 8.09 32.48 24.25
N ASN A 484 7.83 33.69 24.75
CA ASN A 484 8.57 34.22 25.89
C ASN A 484 7.99 33.61 27.18
N PHE A 485 8.71 32.68 27.82
CA PHE A 485 8.29 32.05 29.07
C PHE A 485 8.00 33.05 30.21
N ASN A 486 8.61 34.23 30.17
CA ASN A 486 8.39 35.27 31.17
C ASN A 486 7.10 36.08 30.95
N ASP A 487 6.47 36.00 29.78
CA ASP A 487 5.38 36.90 29.38
C ASP A 487 4.43 36.23 28.36
N LEU A 488 3.64 35.27 28.85
CA LEU A 488 2.74 34.42 28.04
C LEU A 488 1.54 35.16 27.40
N THR A 489 1.32 36.42 27.76
CA THR A 489 0.14 37.22 27.34
C THR A 489 0.35 38.05 26.09
N LYS A 490 1.60 38.15 25.60
CA LYS A 490 1.89 38.91 24.37
C LYS A 490 1.34 38.17 23.14
N PRO A 491 0.56 38.83 22.26
CA PRO A 491 0.12 38.22 21.02
C PRO A 491 1.33 37.95 20.14
N VAL A 492 1.49 36.69 19.72
CA VAL A 492 2.57 36.29 18.80
C VAL A 492 2.14 36.66 17.38
N ASN A 493 2.99 37.40 16.66
CA ASN A 493 2.78 37.66 15.24
C ASN A 493 2.90 36.34 14.47
N ALA A 494 1.82 35.91 13.82
CA ALA A 494 1.79 34.67 13.05
C ALA A 494 2.75 34.70 11.84
N ASP A 495 3.09 35.89 11.34
CA ASP A 495 3.96 36.08 10.19
C ASP A 495 5.43 35.79 10.47
N ASP A 496 5.88 35.99 11.72
CA ASP A 496 7.27 35.81 12.12
C ASP A 496 7.65 34.34 12.36
N ILE A 497 6.67 33.44 12.46
CA ILE A 497 6.90 32.02 12.74
C ILE A 497 7.42 31.35 11.46
N MET A 498 8.73 31.13 11.40
CA MET A 498 9.39 30.39 10.33
C MET A 498 10.22 29.23 10.87
N ILE A 499 10.15 28.09 10.20
CA ILE A 499 10.92 26.89 10.57
C ILE A 499 12.32 27.00 9.98
N THR A 500 13.33 26.88 10.83
CA THR A 500 14.75 26.98 10.46
C THR A 500 15.44 25.62 10.50
N LYS A 501 16.65 25.55 9.92
CA LYS A 501 17.48 24.33 9.96
C LYS A 501 17.85 23.92 11.40
N ASN A 502 18.08 24.88 12.28
CA ASN A 502 18.44 24.60 13.68
C ASN A 502 17.31 23.90 14.44
N ASP A 503 16.06 24.24 14.13
CA ASP A 503 14.88 23.62 14.75
C ASP A 503 14.84 22.12 14.41
N PHE A 504 15.17 21.74 13.16
CA PHE A 504 15.31 20.34 12.76
C PHE A 504 16.49 19.63 13.44
N LEU A 505 17.62 20.29 13.61
CA LEU A 505 18.79 19.70 14.28
C LEU A 505 18.52 19.46 15.77
N ASN A 506 17.77 20.33 16.42
CA ASN A 506 17.33 20.12 17.81
C ASN A 506 16.33 18.98 17.90
N ALA A 507 15.34 18.95 16.99
CA ALA A 507 14.37 17.86 16.92
C ALA A 507 15.02 16.48 16.69
N LEU A 508 16.08 16.39 15.88
CA LEU A 508 16.82 15.15 15.65
C LEU A 508 17.51 14.60 16.89
N LYS A 509 17.94 15.47 17.82
CA LYS A 509 18.56 15.02 19.09
C LYS A 509 17.56 14.35 20.03
N GLU A 510 16.31 14.79 19.99
CA GLU A 510 15.24 14.28 20.85
C GLU A 510 14.52 13.07 20.22
N THR A 511 14.30 13.11 18.91
CA THR A 511 13.59 12.06 18.17
C THR A 511 14.50 10.89 17.85
N LYS A 512 14.54 9.90 18.75
CA LYS A 512 15.27 8.65 18.52
C LYS A 512 14.44 7.68 17.67
N PRO A 513 15.01 7.07 16.62
CA PRO A 513 14.32 6.04 15.86
C PRO A 513 14.12 4.78 16.71
N ALA A 514 12.98 4.11 16.57
CA ALA A 514 12.70 2.85 17.23
C ALA A 514 13.62 1.72 16.73
N PHE A 515 14.04 1.80 15.45
CA PHE A 515 15.03 0.93 14.82
C PHE A 515 16.35 1.68 14.63
N GLY A 516 17.05 1.98 15.72
CA GLY A 516 18.25 2.82 15.73
C GLY A 516 19.49 2.18 16.35
N ALA A 517 20.62 2.83 16.15
CA ALA A 517 21.82 2.59 16.93
C ALA A 517 21.63 3.11 18.37
N GLU A 518 22.07 2.35 19.35
CA GLU A 518 22.13 2.79 20.76
C GLU A 518 23.34 3.70 20.97
N GLU A 519 23.29 4.92 20.42
CA GLU A 519 24.40 5.88 20.49
C GLU A 519 24.75 6.25 21.95
N ASP A 520 23.75 6.38 22.83
CA ASP A 520 24.01 6.70 24.25
C ASP A 520 24.86 5.62 24.93
N ILE A 521 24.63 4.34 24.62
CA ILE A 521 25.39 3.22 25.20
C ILE A 521 26.82 3.24 24.67
N ILE A 522 26.99 3.50 23.37
CA ILE A 522 28.30 3.61 22.73
C ILE A 522 29.10 4.76 23.35
N ASP A 523 28.49 5.94 23.50
CA ASP A 523 29.16 7.10 24.08
C ASP A 523 29.47 6.92 25.58
N ASN A 524 28.59 6.26 26.33
CA ASN A 524 28.87 5.90 27.73
C ASN A 524 30.07 4.95 27.85
N LEU A 525 30.15 3.94 26.96
CA LEU A 525 31.26 2.98 26.93
C LEU A 525 32.59 3.60 26.48
N LEU A 526 32.52 4.71 25.71
CA LEU A 526 33.68 5.44 25.17
C LEU A 526 34.00 6.72 25.96
N SER A 527 33.42 6.91 27.15
CA SER A 527 33.60 8.11 27.98
C SER A 527 35.06 8.45 28.27
N ASN A 528 35.90 7.44 28.50
CA ASN A 528 37.35 7.60 28.73
C ASN A 528 38.18 7.67 27.43
N GLY A 529 37.53 7.71 26.27
CA GLY A 529 38.15 7.53 24.97
C GLY A 529 38.76 6.13 24.81
N ILE A 530 39.58 5.97 23.78
CA ILE A 530 40.39 4.76 23.61
C ILE A 530 41.85 5.14 23.63
N ILE A 531 42.56 4.49 24.53
CA ILE A 531 43.96 4.72 24.78
C ILE A 531 44.75 3.80 23.84
N ASN A 532 45.55 4.38 22.96
CA ASN A 532 46.52 3.61 22.19
C ASN A 532 47.73 3.30 23.08
N TYR A 533 47.84 2.05 23.52
CA TYR A 533 48.90 1.58 24.41
C TYR A 533 50.04 0.84 23.67
N GLY A 534 50.14 1.01 22.35
CA GLY A 534 51.27 0.56 21.53
C GLY A 534 50.90 -0.37 20.38
N ASN A 535 51.92 -0.94 19.74
CA ASN A 535 51.81 -1.67 18.46
C ASN A 535 50.79 -2.83 18.48
N GLN A 536 50.58 -3.48 19.62
CA GLN A 536 49.59 -4.55 19.75
C GLN A 536 48.16 -4.04 19.55
N TYR A 537 47.84 -2.88 20.16
CA TYR A 537 46.56 -2.24 19.98
C TYR A 537 46.38 -1.73 18.55
N GLU A 538 47.40 -1.12 17.96
CA GLU A 538 47.36 -0.66 16.57
C GLU A 538 47.10 -1.81 15.58
N ASN A 539 47.67 -2.99 15.83
CA ASN A 539 47.39 -4.18 15.01
C ASN A 539 45.93 -4.62 15.13
N ILE A 540 45.36 -4.61 16.34
CA ILE A 540 43.94 -4.91 16.57
C ILE A 540 43.07 -3.87 15.86
N GLU A 541 43.37 -2.59 16.03
CA GLU A 541 42.64 -1.49 15.40
C GLU A 541 42.66 -1.58 13.87
N ASN A 542 43.83 -1.84 13.29
CA ASN A 542 43.99 -2.02 11.85
C ASN A 542 43.20 -3.25 11.35
N THR A 543 43.23 -4.35 12.09
CA THR A 543 42.44 -5.55 11.78
C THR A 543 40.95 -5.24 11.81
N CYS A 544 40.47 -4.54 12.85
CA CYS A 544 39.08 -4.11 12.98
C CYS A 544 38.65 -3.21 11.81
N LYS A 545 39.47 -2.23 11.42
CA LYS A 545 39.22 -1.37 10.26
C LYS A 545 39.13 -2.16 8.95
N LEU A 546 39.98 -3.17 8.76
CA LEU A 546 39.93 -4.05 7.59
C LEU A 546 38.64 -4.87 7.55
N LEU A 547 38.17 -5.39 8.69
CA LEU A 547 36.92 -6.14 8.78
C LEU A 547 35.70 -5.26 8.47
N ILE A 548 35.70 -4.02 8.95
CA ILE A 548 34.63 -3.05 8.64
C ILE A 548 34.62 -2.78 7.13
N LYS A 549 35.77 -2.46 6.53
CA LYS A 549 35.87 -2.25 5.07
C LYS A 549 35.41 -3.47 4.29
N GLN A 550 35.74 -4.68 4.75
CA GLN A 550 35.28 -5.90 4.11
C GLN A 550 33.76 -6.03 4.14
N VAL A 551 33.09 -5.70 5.25
CA VAL A 551 31.62 -5.74 5.31
C VAL A 551 31.00 -4.63 4.47
N VAL A 552 31.51 -3.41 4.56
CA VAL A 552 30.93 -2.24 3.87
C VAL A 552 31.14 -2.31 2.36
N ASP A 553 32.39 -2.51 1.91
CA ASP A 553 32.78 -2.36 0.51
C ASP A 553 32.56 -3.63 -0.31
N ASN A 554 32.78 -4.82 0.25
CA ASN A 554 32.72 -6.07 -0.51
C ASN A 554 31.27 -6.56 -0.66
N SER A 555 30.85 -6.89 -1.87
CA SER A 555 29.52 -7.38 -2.20
C SER A 555 29.33 -8.87 -1.89
N ASN A 556 30.41 -9.67 -1.90
CA ASN A 556 30.33 -11.12 -1.69
C ASN A 556 30.14 -11.51 -0.21
N THR A 557 30.62 -10.68 0.72
CA THR A 557 30.56 -10.95 2.16
C THR A 557 29.30 -10.35 2.79
N LYS A 558 28.25 -11.17 2.90
CA LYS A 558 26.96 -10.79 3.50
C LYS A 558 26.93 -10.90 5.04
N LEU A 559 27.78 -11.75 5.60
CA LEU A 559 27.81 -12.09 7.01
C LEU A 559 29.28 -12.13 7.44
N MET A 560 29.60 -11.39 8.50
CA MET A 560 30.89 -11.44 9.16
C MET A 560 30.67 -11.63 10.66
N SER A 561 31.41 -12.54 11.27
CA SER A 561 31.30 -12.86 12.70
C SER A 561 32.68 -12.83 13.32
N VAL A 562 32.82 -12.01 14.35
CA VAL A 562 34.07 -11.69 15.02
C VAL A 562 33.95 -12.03 16.49
N LEU A 563 34.89 -12.80 17.02
CA LEU A 563 35.01 -13.08 18.44
C LEU A 563 36.19 -12.28 19.03
N LEU A 564 35.89 -11.37 19.96
CA LEU A 564 36.87 -10.69 20.79
C LEU A 564 37.02 -11.46 22.10
N HIS A 565 38.20 -12.01 22.34
CA HIS A 565 38.49 -12.76 23.58
C HIS A 565 39.72 -12.21 24.31
N GLY A 566 39.83 -12.49 25.59
CA GLY A 566 40.95 -12.04 26.44
C GLY A 566 40.55 -12.02 27.90
N GLU A 567 41.43 -11.61 28.79
CA GLU A 567 41.15 -11.55 30.24
C GLU A 567 40.09 -10.51 30.61
N SER A 568 39.51 -10.63 31.80
CA SER A 568 38.51 -9.67 32.28
C SER A 568 39.14 -8.26 32.45
N GLY A 569 38.41 -7.22 32.04
CA GLY A 569 38.87 -5.83 32.18
C GLY A 569 39.87 -5.33 31.14
N THR A 570 40.16 -6.09 30.07
CA THR A 570 41.05 -5.64 28.97
C THR A 570 40.40 -4.69 27.95
N GLY A 571 39.11 -4.36 28.10
CA GLY A 571 38.43 -3.39 27.21
C GLY A 571 37.80 -3.99 25.95
N LYS A 572 37.53 -5.31 25.92
CA LYS A 572 36.88 -6.00 24.79
C LYS A 572 35.56 -5.34 24.34
N THR A 573 34.68 -5.04 25.30
CA THR A 573 33.39 -4.36 25.05
C THR A 573 33.60 -2.94 24.51
N THR A 574 34.62 -2.22 25.00
CA THR A 574 35.00 -0.89 24.52
C THR A 574 35.50 -0.93 23.06
N ILE A 575 36.29 -1.95 22.69
CA ILE A 575 36.73 -2.16 21.30
C ILE A 575 35.53 -2.48 20.40
N ALA A 576 34.58 -3.30 20.86
CA ALA A 576 33.35 -3.56 20.11
C ALA A 576 32.52 -2.28 19.87
N ALA A 577 32.39 -1.44 20.90
CA ALA A 577 31.72 -0.14 20.80
C ALA A 577 32.47 0.83 19.85
N TYR A 578 33.80 0.81 19.87
CA TYR A 578 34.62 1.58 18.94
C TYR A 578 34.37 1.19 17.48
N MET A 579 34.36 -0.12 17.21
CA MET A 579 34.06 -0.64 15.88
C MET A 579 32.69 -0.18 15.39
N ALA A 580 31.70 -0.14 16.29
CA ALA A 580 30.38 0.38 15.98
C ALA A 580 30.43 1.85 15.55
N LYS A 581 31.16 2.68 16.30
CA LYS A 581 31.30 4.12 16.04
C LYS A 581 32.06 4.43 14.74
N CYS A 582 33.10 3.67 14.41
CA CYS A 582 33.89 3.91 13.19
C CYS A 582 33.13 3.62 11.89
N ALA A 583 32.25 2.63 11.90
CA ALA A 583 31.59 2.14 10.71
C ALA A 583 30.27 2.86 10.40
N ASN A 584 29.75 3.68 11.32
CA ASN A 584 28.44 4.33 11.22
C ASN A 584 27.34 3.37 10.73
N PHE A 585 27.23 2.22 11.40
CA PHE A 585 26.17 1.25 11.10
C PHE A 585 24.79 1.87 11.33
N HIS A 586 23.90 1.75 10.34
CA HIS A 586 22.53 2.27 10.46
C HIS A 586 21.77 1.63 11.63
N PHE A 587 22.05 0.35 11.91
CA PHE A 587 21.49 -0.39 13.04
C PHE A 587 22.61 -0.97 13.89
N THR A 588 22.69 -0.57 15.16
CA THR A 588 23.62 -1.14 16.14
C THR A 588 22.86 -1.50 17.40
N LYS A 589 22.91 -2.77 17.81
CA LYS A 589 22.23 -3.23 19.01
C LYS A 589 23.17 -4.02 19.93
N PHE A 590 23.17 -3.66 21.21
CA PHE A 590 23.87 -4.42 22.25
C PHE A 590 22.94 -5.44 22.90
N ILE A 591 23.34 -6.70 22.88
CA ILE A 591 22.73 -7.77 23.67
C ILE A 591 23.63 -7.98 24.88
N THR A 592 23.30 -7.26 25.94
CA THR A 592 23.97 -7.39 27.25
C THR A 592 23.18 -8.32 28.17
N PRO A 593 23.83 -8.96 29.15
CA PRO A 593 23.14 -9.74 30.16
C PRO A 593 22.13 -8.91 30.98
N GLU A 594 22.36 -7.60 31.11
CA GLU A 594 21.49 -6.66 31.83
C GLU A 594 20.09 -6.59 31.20
N ASN A 595 20.02 -6.61 29.86
CA ASN A 595 18.75 -6.60 29.13
C ASN A 595 17.94 -7.90 29.30
N LEU A 596 18.57 -8.99 29.75
CA LEU A 596 17.98 -10.32 29.86
C LEU A 596 17.59 -10.71 31.29
N ILE A 597 17.75 -9.81 32.26
CA ILE A 597 17.40 -10.06 33.66
C ILE A 597 15.88 -10.32 33.77
N GLY A 598 15.50 -11.40 34.47
CA GLY A 598 14.10 -11.78 34.68
C GLY A 598 13.46 -12.60 33.55
N TYR A 599 14.16 -12.81 32.42
CA TYR A 599 13.67 -13.69 31.35
C TYR A 599 13.96 -15.16 31.66
N SER A 600 12.99 -16.03 31.32
CA SER A 600 13.22 -17.48 31.17
C SER A 600 14.13 -17.78 29.98
N GLU A 601 14.71 -18.98 29.90
CA GLU A 601 15.55 -19.38 28.75
C GLU A 601 14.84 -19.17 27.39
N SER A 602 13.56 -19.57 27.30
CA SER A 602 12.75 -19.37 26.10
C SER A 602 12.51 -17.89 25.80
N GLY A 603 12.29 -17.07 26.84
CA GLY A 603 12.16 -15.64 26.72
C GLY A 603 13.44 -14.98 26.19
N ARG A 604 14.61 -15.41 26.66
CA ARG A 604 15.92 -14.93 26.19
C ARG A 604 16.15 -15.29 24.72
N ILE A 605 15.88 -16.54 24.34
CA ILE A 605 15.98 -16.98 22.94
C ILE A 605 15.07 -16.14 22.03
N ASN A 606 13.83 -15.89 22.44
CA ASN A 606 12.88 -15.07 21.68
C ASN A 606 13.36 -13.62 21.54
N TYR A 607 13.92 -13.05 22.61
CA TYR A 607 14.48 -11.70 22.59
C TYR A 607 15.69 -11.59 21.64
N ILE A 608 16.64 -12.53 21.72
CA ILE A 608 17.80 -12.58 20.82
C ILE A 608 17.33 -12.75 19.38
N ASN A 609 16.45 -13.71 19.11
CA ASN A 609 15.88 -13.93 17.78
C ASN A 609 15.23 -12.67 17.21
N LYS A 610 14.45 -11.94 18.02
CA LYS A 610 13.81 -10.69 17.62
C LYS A 610 14.85 -9.64 17.18
N ILE A 611 15.94 -9.47 17.93
CA ILE A 611 16.99 -8.51 17.57
C ILE A 611 17.68 -8.91 16.26
N PHE A 612 17.95 -10.19 16.05
CA PHE A 612 18.51 -10.67 14.79
C PHE A 612 17.53 -10.47 13.63
N GLU A 613 16.23 -10.72 13.83
CA GLU A 613 15.20 -10.44 12.82
C GLU A 613 15.10 -8.96 12.47
N ASP A 614 15.22 -8.07 13.45
CA ASP A 614 15.25 -6.64 13.25
C ASP A 614 16.53 -6.20 12.52
N ALA A 615 17.68 -6.80 12.85
CA ALA A 615 18.96 -6.58 12.16
C ALA A 615 18.91 -7.03 10.68
N TYR A 616 18.10 -8.05 10.35
CA TYR A 616 17.87 -8.47 8.97
C TYR A 616 16.90 -7.58 8.20
N LYS A 617 16.29 -6.56 8.80
CA LYS A 617 15.44 -5.61 8.05
C LYS A 617 16.24 -4.47 7.46
N THR A 618 17.40 -4.16 8.03
CA THR A 618 18.25 -3.04 7.64
C THR A 618 19.36 -3.49 6.67
N PRO A 619 19.84 -2.59 5.79
CA PRO A 619 20.84 -2.95 4.76
C PRO A 619 22.23 -3.22 5.36
N LEU A 620 22.59 -2.51 6.42
CA LEU A 620 23.87 -2.65 7.11
C LEU A 620 23.61 -2.64 8.62
N SER A 621 23.82 -3.78 9.27
CA SER A 621 23.56 -3.96 10.70
C SER A 621 24.77 -4.50 11.45
N LEU A 622 24.89 -4.06 12.71
CA LEU A 622 25.85 -4.53 13.69
C LEU A 622 25.10 -5.07 14.91
N VAL A 623 25.36 -6.32 15.26
CA VAL A 623 24.84 -6.94 16.48
C VAL A 623 26.03 -7.29 17.37
N ILE A 624 26.02 -6.77 18.60
CA ILE A 624 27.08 -7.02 19.58
C ILE A 624 26.49 -7.93 20.67
N LEU A 625 27.03 -9.15 20.79
CA LEU A 625 26.76 -10.06 21.91
C LEU A 625 27.84 -9.83 22.97
N ASP A 626 27.48 -9.16 24.05
CA ASP A 626 28.44 -8.85 25.11
C ASP A 626 28.42 -9.93 26.21
N ASN A 627 29.61 -10.37 26.63
CA ASN A 627 29.84 -11.36 27.69
C ASN A 627 29.01 -12.64 27.47
N ILE A 628 29.30 -13.37 26.39
CA ILE A 628 28.56 -14.57 26.00
C ILE A 628 28.50 -15.61 27.12
N GLU A 629 29.54 -15.74 27.94
CA GLU A 629 29.55 -16.61 29.11
C GLU A 629 28.37 -16.32 30.05
N ARG A 630 28.01 -15.05 30.27
CA ARG A 630 26.87 -14.65 31.10
C ARG A 630 25.55 -14.83 30.37
N LEU A 631 25.51 -14.63 29.04
CA LEU A 631 24.29 -14.86 28.25
C LEU A 631 23.83 -16.33 28.30
N ILE A 632 24.78 -17.26 28.38
CA ILE A 632 24.53 -18.72 28.44
C ILE A 632 24.48 -19.21 29.91
N ASP A 633 24.46 -18.31 30.91
CA ASP A 633 24.49 -18.65 32.35
C ASP A 633 25.64 -19.60 32.74
N TYR A 634 26.83 -19.41 32.15
CA TYR A 634 28.00 -20.24 32.45
C TYR A 634 28.48 -20.03 33.88
N THR A 635 28.78 -21.14 34.56
CA THR A 635 29.40 -21.16 35.89
C THR A 635 30.60 -22.12 35.92
N ARG A 636 31.70 -21.69 36.53
CA ARG A 636 32.96 -22.47 36.60
C ARG A 636 32.86 -23.71 37.51
N ILE A 637 32.01 -23.69 38.54
CA ILE A 637 31.88 -24.77 39.52
C ILE A 637 30.94 -25.86 38.98
N GLY A 638 31.55 -26.89 38.36
CA GLY A 638 30.84 -27.94 37.64
C GLY A 638 30.14 -27.34 36.43
N PRO A 639 30.73 -27.40 35.22
CA PRO A 639 30.39 -26.52 34.09
C PRO A 639 28.90 -26.62 33.71
N ARG A 640 28.08 -25.78 34.33
CA ARG A 640 26.65 -25.63 34.06
C ARG A 640 26.49 -24.43 33.16
N PHE A 641 25.72 -24.62 32.10
CA PHE A 641 25.37 -23.59 31.13
C PHE A 641 24.05 -23.98 30.47
N SER A 642 23.34 -23.00 29.94
CA SER A 642 22.10 -23.21 29.20
C SER A 642 22.39 -23.65 27.76
N ASN A 643 22.30 -24.95 27.49
CA ASN A 643 22.53 -25.50 26.15
C ASN A 643 21.50 -24.99 25.13
N SER A 644 20.26 -24.71 25.55
CA SER A 644 19.20 -24.18 24.68
C SER A 644 19.60 -22.84 24.06
N ILE A 645 20.12 -21.92 24.88
CA ILE A 645 20.60 -20.60 24.46
C ILE A 645 21.85 -20.73 23.58
N LEU A 646 22.80 -21.58 23.98
CA LEU A 646 24.02 -21.83 23.21
C LEU A 646 23.70 -22.29 21.77
N GLN A 647 22.84 -23.30 21.62
CA GLN A 647 22.48 -23.83 20.29
C GLN A 647 21.79 -22.75 19.44
N ALA A 648 20.91 -21.93 20.05
CA ALA A 648 20.28 -20.82 19.35
C ALA A 648 21.32 -19.81 18.82
N ILE A 649 22.29 -19.41 19.66
CA ILE A 649 23.38 -18.49 19.26
C ILE A 649 24.23 -19.12 18.14
N MET A 650 24.57 -20.41 18.23
CA MET A 650 25.33 -21.11 17.19
C MET A 650 24.63 -21.09 15.82
N ILE A 651 23.30 -21.21 15.80
CA ILE A 651 22.49 -21.13 14.58
C ILE A 651 22.46 -19.68 14.05
N LEU A 652 22.25 -18.70 14.92
CA LEU A 652 22.13 -17.30 14.54
C LEU A 652 23.43 -16.73 13.97
N ILE A 653 24.59 -17.07 14.54
CA ILE A 653 25.90 -16.65 14.04
C ILE A 653 26.16 -17.15 12.60
N LYS A 654 25.58 -18.28 12.20
CA LYS A 654 25.72 -18.86 10.85
C LYS A 654 24.61 -18.45 9.88
N LYS A 655 23.51 -17.89 10.38
CA LYS A 655 22.32 -17.60 9.58
C LYS A 655 22.59 -16.40 8.66
N LYS A 656 22.70 -16.68 7.37
CA LYS A 656 22.89 -15.66 6.33
C LYS A 656 21.59 -14.88 6.07
N PRO A 657 21.66 -13.56 5.79
CA PRO A 657 20.50 -12.77 5.40
C PRO A 657 19.94 -13.26 4.05
N LYS A 658 18.62 -13.13 3.87
CA LYS A 658 17.90 -13.63 2.68
C LYS A 658 18.01 -12.69 1.47
N LYS A 659 18.01 -11.37 1.68
CA LYS A 659 18.07 -10.37 0.59
C LYS A 659 19.53 -10.05 0.24
N GLU A 660 19.81 -9.73 -1.03
CA GLU A 660 21.17 -9.49 -1.50
C GLU A 660 21.81 -8.21 -0.94
N ASN A 661 21.00 -7.19 -0.66
CA ASN A 661 21.45 -5.89 -0.16
C ASN A 661 21.61 -5.83 1.37
N GLN A 662 21.50 -6.96 2.07
CA GLN A 662 21.57 -7.02 3.52
C GLN A 662 22.92 -7.59 3.96
N LYS A 663 23.61 -6.82 4.80
CA LYS A 663 24.91 -7.16 5.36
C LYS A 663 24.86 -7.03 6.87
N ILE A 664 25.38 -8.04 7.56
CA ILE A 664 25.40 -8.10 9.02
C ILE A 664 26.81 -8.39 9.52
N LEU A 665 27.25 -7.57 10.48
CA LEU A 665 28.45 -7.81 11.28
C LEU A 665 28.00 -8.24 12.68
N ILE A 666 28.51 -9.38 13.14
CA ILE A 666 28.25 -9.90 14.49
C ILE A 666 29.56 -9.80 15.26
N ILE A 667 29.57 -9.08 16.37
CA ILE A 667 30.72 -9.03 17.28
C ILE A 667 30.30 -9.74 18.57
N CYS A 668 31.20 -10.54 19.09
CA CYS A 668 30.98 -11.33 20.29
C CYS A 668 32.14 -11.10 21.25
N THR A 669 31.86 -10.79 22.51
CA THR A 669 32.90 -10.66 23.53
C THR A 669 32.83 -11.84 24.50
N THR A 670 34.01 -12.36 24.88
CA THR A 670 34.13 -13.41 25.91
C THR A 670 35.36 -13.19 26.77
N SER A 671 35.24 -13.46 28.07
CA SER A 671 36.40 -13.58 28.96
C SER A 671 36.88 -15.01 29.11
N GLU A 672 36.01 -15.99 28.85
CA GLU A 672 36.29 -17.43 29.02
C GLU A 672 36.58 -18.08 27.67
N TYR A 673 37.79 -17.89 27.12
CA TYR A 673 38.10 -18.45 25.79
C TYR A 673 38.18 -19.98 25.78
N GLN A 674 38.76 -20.58 26.82
CA GLN A 674 38.97 -22.04 26.91
C GLN A 674 37.64 -22.79 26.86
N PHE A 675 36.67 -22.39 27.69
CA PHE A 675 35.33 -22.98 27.68
C PHE A 675 34.62 -22.85 26.32
N MET A 676 34.70 -21.67 25.68
CA MET A 676 34.08 -21.46 24.36
C MET A 676 34.70 -22.33 23.26
N ARG A 677 36.00 -22.64 23.40
CA ARG A 677 36.71 -23.55 22.50
C ARG A 677 36.24 -24.99 22.70
N ASP A 678 36.07 -25.42 23.94
CA ASP A 678 35.64 -26.78 24.29
C ASP A 678 34.20 -27.07 23.83
N VAL A 679 33.32 -26.08 23.99
CA VAL A 679 31.93 -26.13 23.52
C VAL A 679 31.83 -26.07 21.98
N GLY A 680 32.90 -25.69 21.29
CA GLY A 680 32.95 -25.61 19.83
C GLY A 680 32.33 -24.35 19.24
N LEU A 681 32.01 -23.34 20.05
CA LEU A 681 31.45 -22.06 19.58
C LEU A 681 32.47 -21.28 18.75
N VAL A 682 33.76 -21.33 19.13
CA VAL A 682 34.86 -20.62 18.45
C VAL A 682 34.97 -20.98 16.96
N LYS A 683 34.65 -22.22 16.58
CA LYS A 683 34.71 -22.68 15.18
C LYS A 683 33.62 -22.05 14.29
N ASN A 684 32.60 -21.43 14.87
CA ASN A 684 31.52 -20.80 14.13
C ASN A 684 31.83 -19.35 13.74
N PHE A 685 32.87 -18.75 14.34
CA PHE A 685 33.31 -17.40 14.02
C PHE A 685 34.27 -17.39 12.83
N PHE A 686 34.19 -16.35 12.01
CA PHE A 686 35.12 -16.17 10.89
C PHE A 686 36.48 -15.66 11.37
N VAL A 687 36.48 -14.77 12.36
CA VAL A 687 37.70 -14.14 12.88
C VAL A 687 37.70 -14.15 14.40
N ASN A 688 38.82 -14.56 14.99
CA ASN A 688 39.05 -14.51 16.42
C ASN A 688 40.18 -13.51 16.69
N ILE A 689 39.92 -12.52 17.54
CA ILE A 689 40.87 -11.47 17.91
C ILE A 689 41.12 -11.58 19.41
N GLU A 690 42.38 -11.74 19.78
CA GLU A 690 42.83 -11.72 21.16
C GLU A 690 43.12 -10.28 21.60
N VAL A 691 42.55 -9.87 22.73
CA VAL A 691 42.82 -8.59 23.40
C VAL A 691 43.69 -8.88 24.62
N PRO A 692 45.02 -8.69 24.51
CA PRO A 692 45.96 -9.07 25.57
C PRO A 692 45.88 -8.13 26.78
N MET A 693 46.43 -8.59 27.90
CA MET A 693 46.72 -7.73 29.05
C MET A 693 47.94 -6.84 28.79
N LEU A 694 48.07 -5.76 29.57
CA LEU A 694 49.24 -4.89 29.52
C LEU A 694 50.44 -5.59 30.14
N ASN A 695 51.31 -6.15 29.29
CA ASN A 695 52.53 -6.86 29.71
C ASN A 695 53.80 -6.03 29.51
N SER A 696 53.75 -5.00 28.66
CA SER A 696 54.91 -4.18 28.34
C SER A 696 54.97 -2.96 29.25
N SER A 697 56.13 -2.71 29.85
CA SER A 697 56.39 -1.48 30.62
C SER A 697 56.14 -0.22 29.80
N ILE A 698 56.42 -0.26 28.49
CA ILE A 698 56.12 0.82 27.55
C ILE A 698 54.61 1.03 27.42
N SER A 699 53.84 -0.06 27.30
CA SER A 699 52.37 0.03 27.20
C SER A 699 51.74 0.62 28.46
N ILE A 700 52.21 0.20 29.65
CA ILE A 700 51.77 0.74 30.94
C ILE A 700 52.12 2.23 31.03
N LYS A 701 53.35 2.61 30.64
CA LYS A 701 53.77 4.01 30.58
C LYS A 701 52.83 4.85 29.73
N THR A 702 52.53 4.40 28.52
CA THR A 702 51.67 5.12 27.59
C THR A 702 50.25 5.29 28.15
N VAL A 703 49.70 4.27 28.81
CA VAL A 703 48.36 4.37 29.43
C VAL A 703 48.34 5.40 30.55
N LEU A 704 49.34 5.38 31.42
CA LEU A 704 49.46 6.35 32.53
C LEU A 704 49.68 7.77 32.00
N GLN A 705 50.50 7.95 30.96
CA GLN A 705 50.71 9.25 30.32
C GLN A 705 49.45 9.78 29.64
N CYS A 706 48.72 8.95 28.89
CA CYS A 706 47.48 9.35 28.23
C CYS A 706 46.40 9.76 29.24
N ARG A 707 46.30 9.08 30.39
CA ARG A 707 45.41 9.50 31.47
C ARG A 707 45.86 10.82 32.08
N ASN A 708 47.16 10.97 32.32
CA ASN A 708 47.72 12.18 32.94
C ASN A 708 47.48 13.45 32.09
N GLN A 709 47.41 13.33 30.76
CA GLN A 709 47.07 14.45 29.87
C GLN A 709 45.70 15.07 30.15
N ASN A 710 44.77 14.32 30.75
CA ASN A 710 43.42 14.80 31.03
C ASN A 710 43.31 15.49 32.41
N ASN A 711 44.06 15.02 33.42
CA ASN A 711 43.89 15.49 34.81
C ASN A 711 45.14 16.14 35.44
N ASN A 712 46.35 15.97 34.88
CA ASN A 712 47.63 16.51 35.38
C ASN A 712 48.04 16.09 36.82
N ASP A 713 47.56 14.94 37.30
CA ASP A 713 47.76 14.49 38.68
C ASP A 713 49.05 13.67 38.92
N LEU A 714 49.76 13.26 37.86
CA LEU A 714 50.81 12.22 37.94
C LEU A 714 52.07 12.60 37.12
N PRO A 715 53.14 13.14 37.74
CA PRO A 715 54.30 13.69 37.04
C PRO A 715 55.11 12.59 36.37
N GLU A 716 55.69 12.89 35.20
CA GLU A 716 56.40 11.89 34.38
C GLU A 716 57.57 11.22 35.11
N GLY A 717 58.21 11.93 36.05
CA GLY A 717 59.28 11.37 36.88
C GLY A 717 58.80 10.27 37.84
N GLU A 718 57.58 10.37 38.36
CA GLU A 718 56.98 9.34 39.22
C GLU A 718 56.46 8.16 38.39
N ILE A 719 55.96 8.40 37.18
CA ILE A 719 55.61 7.32 36.21
C ILE A 719 56.82 6.43 35.93
N CYS A 720 57.99 7.02 35.69
CA CYS A 720 59.23 6.27 35.45
C CYS A 720 59.61 5.43 36.69
N LYS A 721 59.49 5.96 37.91
CA LYS A 721 59.74 5.21 39.16
C LYS A 721 58.77 4.05 39.37
N ILE A 722 57.48 4.23 39.05
CA ILE A 722 56.48 3.16 39.11
C ILE A 722 56.85 2.01 38.17
N ILE A 723 57.32 2.34 36.97
CA ILE A 723 57.74 1.32 35.99
C ILE A 723 59.03 0.62 36.42
N GLU A 724 60.02 1.37 36.92
CA GLU A 724 61.30 0.83 37.41
C GLU A 724 61.12 -0.12 38.61
N SER A 725 60.03 0.03 39.37
CA SER A 725 59.72 -0.85 40.50
C SER A 725 59.46 -2.32 40.10
N ASN A 726 59.14 -2.61 38.83
CA ASN A 726 58.84 -3.95 38.29
C ASN A 726 57.76 -4.76 39.05
N ILE A 727 56.99 -4.12 39.93
CA ILE A 727 55.92 -4.77 40.71
C ILE A 727 54.74 -5.16 39.79
N ILE A 728 54.49 -4.38 38.73
CA ILE A 728 53.39 -4.58 37.79
C ILE A 728 53.89 -5.41 36.60
N LYS A 729 53.70 -6.74 36.66
CA LYS A 729 54.08 -7.66 35.58
C LYS A 729 53.04 -7.71 34.45
N SER A 730 51.77 -7.87 34.82
CA SER A 730 50.64 -7.93 33.89
C SER A 730 49.40 -7.35 34.56
N ILE A 731 48.74 -6.39 33.90
CA ILE A 731 47.55 -5.76 34.44
C ILE A 731 46.51 -5.50 33.36
N SER A 732 45.23 -5.56 33.71
CA SER A 732 44.15 -5.17 32.81
C SER A 732 44.01 -3.64 32.78
N ILE A 733 43.63 -3.08 31.63
CA ILE A 733 43.49 -1.62 31.45
C ILE A 733 42.47 -1.05 32.45
N LYS A 734 41.34 -1.74 32.65
CA LYS A 734 40.31 -1.30 33.59
C LYS A 734 40.83 -1.24 35.03
N ASN A 735 41.58 -2.26 35.45
CA ASN A 735 42.16 -2.28 36.80
C ASN A 735 43.24 -1.21 36.96
N LEU A 736 44.07 -0.98 35.94
CA LEU A 736 45.07 0.09 35.96
C LEU A 736 44.42 1.46 36.12
N LEU A 737 43.35 1.74 35.36
CA LEU A 737 42.60 2.99 35.49
C LEU A 737 41.97 3.13 36.88
N MET A 738 41.34 2.06 37.39
CA MET A 738 40.75 2.08 38.74
C MET A 738 41.79 2.36 39.84
N VAL A 739 42.97 1.72 39.77
CA VAL A 739 44.06 1.98 40.74
C VAL A 739 44.55 3.42 40.64
N THR A 740 44.65 3.98 39.43
CA THR A 740 45.00 5.40 39.26
C THR A 740 43.91 6.34 39.79
N ASP A 741 42.63 6.02 39.63
CA ASP A 741 41.52 6.79 40.21
C ASP A 741 41.59 6.77 41.75
N MET A 742 41.75 5.58 42.34
CA MET A 742 41.88 5.43 43.80
C MET A 742 43.13 6.13 44.34
N ALA A 743 44.25 6.07 43.60
CA ALA A 743 45.46 6.80 43.97
C ALA A 743 45.26 8.32 43.89
N SER A 744 44.47 8.81 42.93
CA SER A 744 44.13 10.24 42.84
C SER A 744 43.28 10.71 44.02
N GLU A 745 42.29 9.92 44.44
CA GLU A 745 41.48 10.21 45.63
C GLU A 745 42.33 10.19 46.92
N ALA A 746 43.17 9.17 47.10
CA ALA A 746 44.06 9.07 48.26
C ALA A 746 45.09 10.22 48.32
N ALA A 747 45.48 10.75 47.16
CA ALA A 747 46.42 11.88 47.07
C ALA A 747 45.75 13.23 47.36
N LEU A 748 44.45 13.39 47.02
CA LEU A 748 43.64 14.56 47.38
C LEU A 748 43.52 14.73 48.90
N ASP A 749 43.36 13.64 49.64
CA ASP A 749 43.32 13.65 51.12
C ASP A 749 44.63 14.17 51.74
N CYS A 750 45.75 14.09 51.01
CA CYS A 750 47.08 14.49 51.46
C CYS A 750 47.58 15.84 50.90
N ASN A 751 46.75 16.57 50.12
CA ASN A 751 47.15 17.79 49.38
C ASN A 751 48.42 17.60 48.52
N SER A 752 48.62 16.41 47.96
CA SER A 752 49.83 16.05 47.22
C SER A 752 49.50 15.50 45.85
N VAL A 753 50.42 15.73 44.91
CA VAL A 753 50.47 15.06 43.60
C VAL A 753 50.65 13.55 43.83
N ILE A 754 50.14 12.69 42.94
CA ILE A 754 50.25 11.24 43.09
C ILE A 754 51.74 10.84 43.08
N THR A 755 52.23 10.36 44.22
CA THR A 755 53.59 9.82 44.37
C THR A 755 53.62 8.34 44.04
N SER A 756 54.78 7.84 43.58
CA SER A 756 54.98 6.41 43.32
C SER A 756 54.70 5.52 44.53
N GLU A 757 54.97 5.99 45.75
CA GLU A 757 54.68 5.27 46.99
C GLU A 757 53.18 5.13 47.25
N ILE A 758 52.39 6.20 47.06
CA ILE A 758 50.93 6.16 47.22
C ILE A 758 50.32 5.22 46.18
N PHE A 759 50.78 5.30 44.93
CA PHE A 759 50.30 4.44 43.86
C PHE A 759 50.62 2.96 44.08
N LEU A 760 51.84 2.64 44.54
CA LEU A 760 52.22 1.25 44.84
C LEU A 760 51.48 0.72 46.06
N LYS A 761 51.21 1.57 47.05
CA LYS A 761 50.40 1.20 48.22
C LYS A 761 48.97 0.89 47.81
N THR A 762 48.31 1.76 47.03
CA THR A 762 46.94 1.50 46.54
C THR A 762 46.89 0.28 45.63
N PHE A 763 47.91 0.07 44.78
CA PHE A 763 48.01 -1.13 43.95
C PHE A 763 48.04 -2.41 44.80
N ASN A 764 48.83 -2.43 45.87
CA ASN A 764 48.88 -3.57 46.81
C ASN A 764 47.57 -3.73 47.58
N ASP A 765 46.95 -2.63 48.01
CA ASP A 765 45.67 -2.63 48.74
C ASP A 765 44.51 -3.16 47.87
N CYS A 766 44.55 -2.93 46.56
CA CYS A 766 43.58 -3.49 45.61
C CYS A 766 43.69 -5.01 45.42
N GLY A 767 44.78 -5.65 45.88
CA GLY A 767 44.95 -7.10 45.82
C GLY A 767 44.98 -7.68 44.39
N ILE A 768 45.42 -6.89 43.41
CA ILE A 768 45.49 -7.29 42.00
C ILE A 768 46.76 -8.16 41.79
N PHE A 769 46.80 -9.33 42.43
CA PHE A 769 47.84 -10.33 42.20
C PHE A 769 47.34 -11.35 41.17
N PHE A 770 47.95 -11.36 39.99
CA PHE A 770 47.84 -12.47 39.03
C PHE A 770 49.03 -13.40 39.25
N ASP A 771 49.06 -14.12 40.37
CA ASP A 771 49.91 -15.29 40.50
C ASP A 771 49.10 -16.49 40.00
N GLU A 772 49.25 -16.84 38.72
CA GLU A 772 48.84 -18.17 38.23
C GLU A 772 49.88 -19.26 38.55
N ASP A 773 51.04 -18.92 39.13
CA ASP A 773 52.12 -19.88 39.41
C ASP A 773 52.27 -20.29 40.89
N SER A 774 51.33 -19.99 41.78
CA SER A 774 51.42 -20.36 43.21
C SER A 774 50.29 -21.23 43.76
N TYR A 775 49.61 -22.00 42.91
CA TYR A 775 48.72 -23.09 43.33
C TYR A 775 48.83 -24.31 42.40
N TYR A 776 49.99 -24.99 42.44
CA TYR A 776 50.11 -26.41 42.13
C TYR A 776 51.13 -27.08 43.05
#